data_AF-A0A0M0K876-F1
#
_entry.id   AF-A0A0M0K876-F1
#
_cell.length_a   1.000
_cell.length_b   1.000
_cell.length_c   1.000
_cell.angle_alpha   90.00
_cell.angle_beta   90.00
_cell.angle_gamma   90.00
#
_symmetry.space_group_name_H-M   'P 1'
#
loop_
_entity.id
_entity.type
_entity.pdbx_description
1 polymer ?
#
loop_
_entity_poly.entity_id
_entity_poly.type
_entity_poly.pdbx_seq_one_letter_code
_entity_poly.pdbx_strand_id
1 'polypeptide(L)'
;MACIGIDIGQQNAVVAIARRGGIDVLSNEVSKPLTASMVGFLGKERKLGEQALSGITSNLTNTITGVKAVIGKKYHSEDVQKELNLVGYKMIEVGSGNVGIPVSYNEEEVVLTPERAMSMVLKCMQFIAELDQKGPVTDVVLSVPHYFTDAERHAMLDAAKVAGLNCLRLMNDITAAALAYGIYKTDMPVDKPTHVAFVDCGAMDTTVAIISFVKGKLTVLSVACDRHLGGRDFDMILAEHFAAEWKEKHKIDAKSSKKAMYRLVTAAEKTKKILSANPQAPINIENFMNDIDVKGMMDRSEMLAVAEPLLVKLDGIMEQAFKASGLMKEDISSVEIIGGTSRIPAVKDRIAKWFGLERCSTTLNADEAIAKGCALQCAMLSPAFKVRDFSVNDVTMYPIALSWSSTGAVDKMEVDQDEGEGEEKVPTTGSSSVVFSKFNSVPNTKMLTFYRKEAFSLSASYDSTATLPMGFPMKLADFTVTDIPNRAANADGTIDPAKIKIKLRLDIHGVLTLESAVAIEEQEVVEEPEKKKSRKVKRIALTVQSRTGGLTSKELMEAQEAEANMQLLDKMIKANAEAMNALEATVYKYRSDISERLGPFFPESDKEKFGEALTTMEDWLYDNADQEKAVYDAKRKEMLDMFAPGEERYLEAETRPDAFAELEKAIAAFAGFASSTDEQYAHISAEEKQKVEAEVAQAQAFHSEAKAKLDALPATEMPPVKAADISAKAAALTKACKPIMSKPKPLPPKPEPAADAPPAEPATPSEGAGDSPPDEGADAAEAPKKDDMEVE
;
A
#
# COMPACT_ATOMS: atom_id res chain seq x y z
N MET A 1 10.53 -9.30 1.37
CA MET A 1 9.54 -8.62 2.23
C MET A 1 9.10 -7.36 1.50
N ALA A 2 7.79 -7.14 1.43
CA ALA A 2 7.22 -5.93 0.84
C ALA A 2 7.27 -4.79 1.86
N CYS A 3 7.71 -3.61 1.44
CA CYS A 3 7.63 -2.39 2.25
C CYS A 3 6.58 -1.48 1.62
N ILE A 4 5.47 -1.29 2.32
CA ILE A 4 4.38 -0.43 1.85
C ILE A 4 4.28 0.86 2.67
N GLY A 5 3.78 1.90 2.02
CA GLY A 5 3.36 3.14 2.65
C GLY A 5 1.87 3.35 2.39
N ILE A 6 1.12 3.68 3.44
CA ILE A 6 -0.31 3.96 3.31
C ILE A 6 -0.57 5.40 3.73
N ASP A 7 -1.15 6.17 2.82
CA ASP A 7 -1.80 7.42 3.17
C ASP A 7 -3.24 7.15 3.59
N ILE A 8 -3.58 7.49 4.83
CA ILE A 8 -4.91 7.28 5.40
C ILE A 8 -5.65 8.63 5.36
N GLY A 9 -6.36 8.87 4.26
CA GLY A 9 -7.26 10.02 4.14
C GLY A 9 -8.64 9.73 4.74
N GLN A 10 -9.37 10.81 5.07
CA GLN A 10 -10.73 10.73 5.60
C GLN A 10 -11.72 10.13 4.59
N GLN A 11 -11.60 10.50 3.32
CA GLN A 11 -12.47 10.02 2.24
C GLN A 11 -11.88 8.83 1.50
N ASN A 12 -10.58 8.89 1.19
CA ASN A 12 -9.87 7.86 0.44
C ASN A 12 -8.51 7.58 1.07
N ALA A 13 -8.06 6.34 0.95
CA ALA A 13 -6.71 5.91 1.27
C ALA A 13 -5.95 5.57 -0.02
N VAL A 14 -4.63 5.72 0.02
CA VAL A 14 -3.71 5.42 -1.09
C VAL A 14 -2.60 4.53 -0.56
N VAL A 15 -2.26 3.46 -1.29
CA VAL A 15 -1.15 2.57 -0.92
C VAL A 15 -0.08 2.62 -2.00
N ALA A 16 1.16 2.75 -1.55
CA ALA A 16 2.34 2.67 -2.39
C ALA A 16 3.29 1.57 -1.89
N ILE A 17 4.08 1.02 -2.79
CA ILE A 17 5.00 -0.07 -2.52
C ILE A 17 6.42 0.28 -2.99
N ALA A 18 7.42 -0.08 -2.19
CA ALA A 18 8.81 0.05 -2.58
C ALA A 18 9.28 -1.15 -3.41
N ARG A 19 9.88 -0.88 -4.58
CA ARG A 19 10.42 -1.89 -5.49
C ARG A 19 11.87 -1.58 -5.86
N ARG A 20 12.52 -2.54 -6.52
CA ARG A 20 13.85 -2.32 -7.12
C ARG A 20 13.71 -1.25 -8.22
N GLY A 21 14.17 -0.03 -7.93
CA GLY A 21 14.19 1.08 -8.89
C GLY A 21 13.24 2.24 -8.57
N GLY A 22 12.38 2.14 -7.54
CA GLY A 22 11.49 3.25 -7.20
C GLY A 22 10.33 2.87 -6.28
N ILE A 23 9.32 3.74 -6.26
CA ILE A 23 8.08 3.60 -5.50
C ILE A 23 6.91 3.66 -6.46
N ASP A 24 6.05 2.65 -6.41
CA ASP A 24 4.85 2.57 -7.24
C ASP A 24 3.60 2.73 -6.38
N VAL A 25 2.62 3.48 -6.89
CA VAL A 25 1.29 3.59 -6.28
C VAL A 25 0.42 2.50 -6.87
N LEU A 26 -0.32 1.78 -6.03
CA LEU A 26 -1.09 0.63 -6.46
C LEU A 26 -2.52 1.02 -6.78
N SER A 27 -3.08 0.34 -7.76
CA SER A 27 -4.50 0.46 -8.10
C SER A 27 -5.31 -0.62 -7.39
N ASN A 28 -6.53 -0.28 -6.99
CA ASN A 28 -7.49 -1.24 -6.45
C ASN A 28 -8.17 -2.09 -7.54
N GLU A 29 -9.11 -2.94 -7.15
CA GLU A 29 -9.81 -3.88 -8.02
C GLU A 29 -10.63 -3.23 -9.15
N VAL A 30 -10.93 -1.93 -9.05
CA VAL A 30 -11.59 -1.13 -10.11
C VAL A 30 -10.61 -0.20 -10.83
N SER A 31 -9.31 -0.49 -10.74
CA SER A 31 -8.23 0.24 -11.42
C SER A 31 -8.08 1.72 -11.03
N LYS A 32 -8.43 2.07 -9.78
CA LYS A 32 -8.21 3.42 -9.22
C LYS A 32 -7.08 3.43 -8.20
N PRO A 33 -6.22 4.47 -8.17
CA PRO A 33 -5.20 4.63 -7.14
C PRO A 33 -5.76 5.06 -5.77
N LEU A 34 -6.94 5.68 -5.76
CA LEU A 34 -7.66 6.06 -4.55
C LEU A 34 -8.69 5.00 -4.20
N THR A 35 -8.66 4.51 -2.96
CA THR A 35 -9.63 3.54 -2.43
C THR A 35 -10.44 4.18 -1.34
N ALA A 36 -11.77 4.12 -1.41
CA ALA A 36 -12.64 4.72 -0.40
C ALA A 36 -12.33 4.26 1.04
N SER A 37 -12.21 5.18 2.00
CA SER A 37 -11.93 4.89 3.41
C SER A 37 -13.19 4.52 4.18
N MET A 38 -13.80 3.37 3.86
CA MET A 38 -15.08 2.95 4.45
C MET A 38 -15.26 1.43 4.52
N VAL A 39 -16.14 1.02 5.43
CA VAL A 39 -16.45 -0.38 5.75
C VAL A 39 -17.97 -0.55 5.84
N GLY A 40 -18.55 -1.31 4.92
CA GLY A 40 -19.96 -1.68 4.92
C GLY A 40 -20.17 -3.09 5.43
N PHE A 41 -21.28 -3.32 6.13
CA PHE A 41 -21.69 -4.66 6.58
C PHE A 41 -23.00 -5.03 5.88
N LEU A 42 -23.03 -6.16 5.17
CA LEU A 42 -24.22 -6.64 4.46
C LEU A 42 -24.41 -8.13 4.72
N GLY A 43 -25.45 -8.47 5.50
CA GLY A 43 -25.67 -9.85 5.93
C GLY A 43 -24.44 -10.37 6.68
N LYS A 44 -23.79 -11.38 6.11
CA LYS A 44 -22.61 -12.07 6.67
C LYS A 44 -21.28 -11.58 6.10
N GLU A 45 -21.29 -10.64 5.17
CA GLU A 45 -20.11 -10.19 4.44
C GLU A 45 -19.77 -8.74 4.77
N ARG A 46 -18.47 -8.44 4.85
CA ARG A 46 -17.98 -7.06 4.88
C ARG A 46 -17.67 -6.59 3.47
N LYS A 47 -18.15 -5.40 3.13
CA LYS A 47 -17.77 -4.66 1.93
C LYS A 47 -16.72 -3.64 2.33
N LEU A 48 -15.55 -3.70 1.71
CA LEU A 48 -14.44 -2.79 2.00
C LEU A 48 -14.17 -1.90 0.79
N GLY A 49 -13.75 -0.66 1.02
CA GLY A 49 -13.30 0.21 -0.06
C GLY A 49 -14.41 0.55 -1.08
N GLU A 50 -14.10 0.35 -2.36
CA GLU A 50 -14.99 0.69 -3.47
C GLU A 50 -16.29 -0.15 -3.46
N GLN A 51 -16.25 -1.35 -2.89
CA GLN A 51 -17.46 -2.17 -2.73
C GLN A 51 -18.44 -1.55 -1.74
N ALA A 52 -17.94 -1.01 -0.62
CA ALA A 52 -18.77 -0.28 0.34
C ALA A 52 -19.30 1.02 -0.28
N LEU A 53 -18.46 1.76 -1.02
CA LEU A 53 -18.86 2.98 -1.71
C LEU A 53 -20.01 2.72 -2.71
N SER A 54 -19.94 1.63 -3.45
CA SER A 54 -20.97 1.28 -4.44
C SER A 54 -22.34 0.98 -3.80
N GLY A 55 -22.34 0.43 -2.58
CA GLY A 55 -23.56 0.06 -1.83
C GLY A 55 -24.04 1.08 -0.80
N ILE A 56 -23.31 2.17 -0.55
CA ILE A 56 -23.57 3.05 0.59
C ILE A 56 -24.96 3.71 0.58
N THR A 57 -25.54 3.98 -0.60
CA THR A 57 -26.84 4.66 -0.69
C THR A 57 -27.99 3.79 -0.17
N SER A 58 -27.91 2.46 -0.35
CA SER A 58 -28.89 1.51 0.19
C SER A 58 -28.54 1.07 1.61
N ASN A 59 -27.26 1.11 1.99
CA ASN A 59 -26.75 0.58 3.26
C ASN A 59 -26.12 1.64 4.19
N LEU A 60 -26.61 2.89 4.14
CA LEU A 60 -25.97 4.05 4.77
C LEU A 60 -25.79 3.92 6.29
N THR A 61 -26.76 3.34 7.00
CA THR A 61 -26.73 3.22 8.46
C THR A 61 -25.80 2.10 8.95
N ASN A 62 -25.41 1.20 8.05
CA ASN A 62 -24.53 0.06 8.33
C ASN A 62 -23.20 0.15 7.55
N THR A 63 -22.86 1.35 7.09
CA THR A 63 -21.60 1.67 6.42
C THR A 63 -20.84 2.70 7.25
N ILE A 64 -19.71 2.27 7.81
CA ILE A 64 -18.81 3.11 8.60
C ILE A 64 -17.97 3.94 7.64
N THR A 65 -18.10 5.26 7.75
CA THR A 65 -17.33 6.27 7.03
C THR A 65 -16.60 7.17 8.02
N GLY A 66 -15.48 7.76 7.63
CA GLY A 66 -14.89 8.85 8.41
C GLY A 66 -14.24 8.45 9.73
N VAL A 67 -13.74 7.21 9.83
CA VAL A 67 -13.12 6.65 11.03
C VAL A 67 -11.94 7.48 11.55
N LYS A 68 -11.16 8.10 10.66
CA LYS A 68 -10.02 8.98 11.02
C LYS A 68 -10.48 10.19 11.86
N ALA A 69 -11.73 10.64 11.73
CA ALA A 69 -12.28 11.72 12.55
C ALA A 69 -12.60 11.32 13.99
N VAL A 70 -12.64 10.04 14.35
CA VAL A 70 -13.09 9.57 15.68
C VAL A 70 -12.12 8.63 16.39
N ILE A 71 -11.13 8.08 15.68
CA ILE A 71 -10.14 7.17 16.25
C ILE A 71 -9.36 7.80 17.41
N GLY A 72 -9.16 7.05 18.51
CA GLY A 72 -8.44 7.51 19.71
C GLY A 72 -9.14 8.60 20.54
N LYS A 73 -10.39 8.96 20.21
CA LYS A 73 -11.14 10.03 20.89
C LYS A 73 -12.18 9.50 21.86
N LYS A 74 -12.59 10.38 22.78
CA LYS A 74 -13.70 10.12 23.71
C LYS A 74 -15.03 10.49 23.08
N TYR A 75 -16.08 9.76 23.44
CA TYR A 75 -17.42 9.92 22.87
C TYR A 75 -17.92 11.36 23.00
N HIS A 76 -17.74 11.98 24.17
CA HIS A 76 -18.19 13.37 24.43
C HIS A 76 -17.22 14.46 23.94
N SER A 77 -16.16 14.12 23.19
CA SER A 77 -15.27 15.13 22.61
C SER A 77 -15.97 15.92 21.49
N GLU A 78 -15.58 17.19 21.33
CA GLU A 78 -16.18 18.09 20.34
C GLU A 78 -16.15 17.50 18.92
N ASP A 79 -15.02 16.89 18.53
CA ASP A 79 -14.85 16.28 17.21
C ASP A 79 -15.83 15.13 16.97
N VAL A 80 -16.03 14.24 17.96
CA VAL A 80 -16.95 13.11 17.83
C VAL A 80 -18.40 13.61 17.77
N GLN A 81 -18.75 14.61 18.56
CA GLN A 81 -20.09 15.20 18.55
C GLN A 81 -20.40 15.92 17.22
N LYS A 82 -19.41 16.55 16.59
CA LYS A 82 -19.55 17.07 15.22
C LYS A 82 -19.73 15.94 14.21
N GLU A 83 -18.89 14.91 14.29
CA GLU A 83 -18.92 13.78 13.34
C GLU A 83 -20.24 13.01 13.38
N LEU A 84 -20.86 12.86 14.56
CA LEU A 84 -22.19 12.24 14.74
C LEU A 84 -23.28 12.86 13.83
N ASN A 85 -23.18 14.15 13.53
CA ASN A 85 -24.12 14.87 12.68
C ASN A 85 -23.83 14.72 11.19
N LEU A 86 -22.63 14.23 10.83
CA LEU A 86 -22.18 14.09 9.45
C LEU A 86 -22.31 12.65 8.93
N VAL A 87 -22.26 11.66 9.82
CA VAL A 87 -22.28 10.25 9.42
C VAL A 87 -23.68 9.64 9.39
N GLY A 88 -23.84 8.64 8.52
CA GLY A 88 -25.07 7.87 8.36
C GLY A 88 -25.39 6.91 9.51
N TYR A 89 -24.36 6.34 10.13
CA TYR A 89 -24.46 5.33 11.17
C TYR A 89 -24.62 5.94 12.58
N LYS A 90 -24.78 5.07 13.60
CA LYS A 90 -24.87 5.46 15.01
C LYS A 90 -23.52 5.29 15.69
N MET A 91 -23.20 6.17 16.63
CA MET A 91 -22.13 5.93 17.61
C MET A 91 -22.72 5.97 19.01
N ILE A 92 -22.14 5.20 19.92
CA ILE A 92 -22.53 5.11 21.33
C ILE A 92 -21.31 5.27 22.23
N GLU A 93 -21.53 5.62 23.49
CA GLU A 93 -20.50 5.59 24.52
C GLU A 93 -20.32 4.16 25.03
N VAL A 94 -19.07 3.69 25.12
CA VAL A 94 -18.73 2.38 25.68
C VAL A 94 -17.58 2.49 26.68
N GLY A 95 -17.57 1.59 27.68
CA GLY A 95 -16.51 1.51 28.67
C GLY A 95 -16.25 2.86 29.37
N SER A 96 -14.98 3.26 29.46
CA SER A 96 -14.53 4.52 30.08
C SER A 96 -14.61 5.72 29.14
N GLY A 97 -15.79 5.94 28.53
CA GLY A 97 -16.06 7.07 27.64
C GLY A 97 -15.51 6.94 26.23
N ASN A 98 -15.21 5.72 25.78
CA ASN A 98 -14.74 5.45 24.42
C ASN A 98 -15.91 5.44 23.42
N VAL A 99 -15.59 5.55 22.14
CA VAL A 99 -16.55 5.45 21.05
C VAL A 99 -16.81 3.99 20.69
N GLY A 100 -18.08 3.60 20.62
CA GLY A 100 -18.54 2.34 20.02
C GLY A 100 -19.40 2.61 18.78
N ILE A 101 -19.29 1.73 17.79
CA ILE A 101 -19.98 1.81 16.50
C ILE A 101 -20.79 0.52 16.33
N PRO A 102 -22.09 0.52 16.67
CA PRO A 102 -22.96 -0.62 16.47
C PRO A 102 -23.22 -0.83 14.98
N VAL A 103 -23.00 -2.05 14.49
CA VAL A 103 -23.31 -2.49 13.13
C VAL A 103 -24.12 -3.78 13.18
N SER A 104 -25.01 -3.98 12.22
CA SER A 104 -25.68 -5.26 12.03
C SER A 104 -24.80 -6.16 11.17
N TYR A 105 -24.37 -7.29 11.71
CA TYR A 105 -23.51 -8.26 11.05
C TYR A 105 -23.92 -9.67 11.44
N ASN A 106 -24.14 -10.53 10.45
CA ASN A 106 -24.63 -11.90 10.64
C ASN A 106 -25.92 -11.96 11.50
N GLU A 107 -26.87 -11.06 11.20
CA GLU A 107 -28.15 -10.92 11.92
C GLU A 107 -28.04 -10.50 13.39
N GLU A 108 -26.84 -10.19 13.86
CA GLU A 108 -26.56 -9.74 15.22
C GLU A 108 -26.07 -8.29 15.24
N GLU A 109 -26.23 -7.61 16.37
CA GLU A 109 -25.60 -6.30 16.59
C GLU A 109 -24.20 -6.51 17.15
N VAL A 110 -23.19 -6.04 16.41
CA VAL A 110 -21.78 -6.07 16.81
C VAL A 110 -21.32 -4.64 17.05
N VAL A 111 -20.74 -4.37 18.23
CA VAL A 111 -20.17 -3.05 18.54
C VAL A 111 -18.68 -3.06 18.21
N LEU A 112 -18.29 -2.25 17.23
CA LEU A 112 -16.90 -2.06 16.84
C LEU A 112 -16.32 -0.79 17.48
N THR A 113 -15.05 -0.82 17.85
CA THR A 113 -14.32 0.40 18.18
C THR A 113 -13.77 1.06 16.92
N PRO A 114 -13.46 2.37 16.92
CA PRO A 114 -12.77 3.02 15.79
C PRO A 114 -11.48 2.32 15.36
N GLU A 115 -10.70 1.76 16.29
CA GLU A 115 -9.47 1.02 16.01
C GLU A 115 -9.76 -0.23 15.17
N ARG A 116 -10.84 -0.96 15.50
CA ARG A 116 -11.29 -2.13 14.72
C ARG A 116 -11.86 -1.74 13.36
N ALA A 117 -12.57 -0.62 13.26
CA ALA A 117 -13.02 -0.13 11.95
C ALA A 117 -11.84 0.31 11.08
N MET A 118 -10.83 0.97 11.67
CA MET A 118 -9.61 1.39 10.97
C MET A 118 -8.77 0.18 10.55
N SER A 119 -8.69 -0.87 11.36
CA SER A 119 -7.95 -2.09 10.98
C SER A 119 -8.53 -2.75 9.73
N MET A 120 -9.85 -2.69 9.54
CA MET A 120 -10.51 -3.18 8.32
C MET A 120 -10.15 -2.34 7.09
N VAL A 121 -10.06 -1.01 7.23
CA VAL A 121 -9.56 -0.13 6.16
C VAL A 121 -8.10 -0.46 5.84
N LEU A 122 -7.24 -0.62 6.85
CA LEU A 122 -5.85 -1.03 6.66
C LEU A 122 -5.74 -2.39 5.97
N LYS A 123 -6.64 -3.33 6.29
CA LYS A 123 -6.68 -4.65 5.67
C LYS A 123 -7.06 -4.60 4.20
N CYS A 124 -7.96 -3.69 3.82
CA CYS A 124 -8.28 -3.42 2.42
C CYS A 124 -7.02 -2.96 1.66
N MET A 125 -6.26 -2.01 2.22
CA MET A 125 -5.02 -1.52 1.61
C MET A 125 -3.93 -2.60 1.55
N GLN A 126 -3.82 -3.44 2.58
CA GLN A 126 -2.90 -4.58 2.58
C GLN A 126 -3.28 -5.58 1.49
N PHE A 127 -4.57 -5.90 1.34
CA PHE A 127 -5.05 -6.84 0.32
C PHE A 127 -4.70 -6.37 -1.11
N ILE A 128 -4.85 -5.07 -1.38
CA ILE A 128 -4.43 -4.48 -2.67
C ILE A 128 -2.94 -4.72 -2.91
N ALA A 129 -2.09 -4.49 -1.91
CA ALA A 129 -0.66 -4.73 -2.03
C ALA A 129 -0.28 -6.20 -2.16
N GLU A 130 -0.99 -7.10 -1.48
CA GLU A 130 -0.76 -8.55 -1.55
C GLU A 130 -1.14 -9.12 -2.92
N LEU A 131 -2.24 -8.65 -3.51
CA LEU A 131 -2.64 -9.02 -4.87
C LEU A 131 -1.61 -8.57 -5.91
N ASP A 132 -1.13 -7.33 -5.81
CA ASP A 132 -0.19 -6.76 -6.76
C ASP A 132 1.21 -7.40 -6.67
N GLN A 133 1.73 -7.63 -5.45
CA GLN A 133 3.03 -8.30 -5.27
C GLN A 133 2.95 -9.85 -5.39
N LYS A 134 1.74 -10.44 -5.35
CA LYS A 134 1.53 -11.90 -5.32
C LYS A 134 2.21 -12.57 -4.12
N GLY A 135 2.14 -11.93 -2.96
CA GLY A 135 2.77 -12.44 -1.74
C GLY A 135 2.39 -11.61 -0.50
N PRO A 136 2.74 -12.10 0.71
CA PRO A 136 2.34 -11.47 1.96
C PRO A 136 3.03 -10.10 2.16
N VAL A 137 2.29 -9.19 2.78
CA VAL A 137 2.76 -7.83 3.11
C VAL A 137 2.63 -7.61 4.61
N THR A 138 3.74 -7.31 5.29
CA THR A 138 3.78 -7.15 6.76
C THR A 138 4.22 -5.77 7.18
N ASP A 139 5.30 -5.23 6.59
CA ASP A 139 5.91 -3.98 7.04
C ASP A 139 5.26 -2.76 6.38
N VAL A 140 4.86 -1.80 7.21
CA VAL A 140 4.15 -0.61 6.77
C VAL A 140 4.63 0.65 7.48
N VAL A 141 4.58 1.78 6.76
CA VAL A 141 4.54 3.11 7.36
C VAL A 141 3.18 3.73 7.07
N LEU A 142 2.53 4.26 8.11
CA LEU A 142 1.20 4.86 8.02
C LEU A 142 1.29 6.39 8.15
N SER A 143 0.57 7.12 7.30
CA SER A 143 0.42 8.56 7.46
C SER A 143 -0.52 8.90 8.62
N VAL A 144 -0.19 9.94 9.38
CA VAL A 144 -1.07 10.56 10.38
C VAL A 144 -0.96 12.08 10.32
N PRO A 145 -2.02 12.84 10.64
CA PRO A 145 -1.91 14.28 10.79
C PRO A 145 -0.96 14.69 11.92
N HIS A 146 -0.25 15.81 11.74
CA HIS A 146 0.65 16.36 12.76
C HIS A 146 -0.02 16.60 14.11
N TYR A 147 -1.30 16.98 14.09
CA TYR A 147 -2.08 17.27 15.28
C TYR A 147 -2.54 16.01 16.02
N PHE A 148 -2.30 14.80 15.50
CA PHE A 148 -2.68 13.58 16.19
C PHE A 148 -2.00 13.52 17.56
N THR A 149 -2.84 13.42 18.58
CA THR A 149 -2.44 13.23 19.98
C THR A 149 -1.85 11.84 20.20
N ASP A 150 -1.26 11.63 21.37
CA ASP A 150 -0.68 10.37 21.81
C ASP A 150 -1.75 9.25 21.81
N ALA A 151 -2.97 9.56 22.27
CA ALA A 151 -4.10 8.65 22.22
C ALA A 151 -4.49 8.25 20.78
N GLU A 152 -4.54 9.22 19.85
CA GLU A 152 -4.82 8.96 18.43
C GLU A 152 -3.70 8.13 17.77
N ARG A 153 -2.43 8.38 18.12
CA ARG A 153 -1.27 7.62 17.64
C ARG A 153 -1.28 6.19 18.17
N HIS A 154 -1.54 5.98 19.46
CA HIS A 154 -1.73 4.65 20.03
C HIS A 154 -2.85 3.88 19.34
N ALA A 155 -4.00 4.51 19.13
CA ALA A 155 -5.13 3.91 18.45
C ALA A 155 -4.80 3.49 17.00
N MET A 156 -4.01 4.30 16.28
CA MET A 156 -3.50 3.92 14.96
C MET A 156 -2.52 2.74 14.99
N LEU A 157 -1.62 2.69 15.98
CA LEU A 157 -0.72 1.55 16.18
C LEU A 157 -1.50 0.27 16.51
N ASP A 158 -2.55 0.37 17.32
CA ASP A 158 -3.38 -0.77 17.66
C ASP A 158 -4.22 -1.23 16.46
N ALA A 159 -4.77 -0.32 15.65
CA ALA A 159 -5.41 -0.66 14.39
C ALA A 159 -4.46 -1.42 13.44
N ALA A 160 -3.19 -1.01 13.36
CA ALA A 160 -2.18 -1.71 12.57
C ALA A 160 -1.91 -3.13 13.10
N LYS A 161 -1.77 -3.29 14.42
CA LYS A 161 -1.60 -4.60 15.06
C LYS A 161 -2.81 -5.50 14.84
N VAL A 162 -4.05 -4.98 14.95
CA VAL A 162 -5.28 -5.74 14.68
C VAL A 162 -5.34 -6.18 13.21
N ALA A 163 -4.89 -5.33 12.28
CA ALA A 163 -4.79 -5.68 10.86
C ALA A 163 -3.70 -6.74 10.56
N GLY A 164 -2.79 -7.01 11.51
CA GLY A 164 -1.64 -7.90 11.31
C GLY A 164 -0.46 -7.21 10.60
N LEU A 165 -0.39 -5.88 10.65
CA LEU A 165 0.67 -5.09 10.05
C LEU A 165 1.71 -4.67 11.10
N ASN A 166 2.99 -4.81 10.75
CA ASN A 166 4.11 -4.28 11.50
C ASN A 166 4.34 -2.81 11.10
N CYS A 167 3.79 -1.89 11.89
CA CYS A 167 3.97 -0.46 11.67
C CYS A 167 5.39 -0.04 12.08
N LEU A 168 6.27 0.18 11.10
CA LEU A 168 7.65 0.61 11.33
C LEU A 168 7.73 2.07 11.80
N ARG A 169 6.78 2.91 11.35
CA ARG A 169 6.67 4.32 11.74
C ARG A 169 5.26 4.84 11.49
N LEU A 170 4.75 5.63 12.44
CA LEU A 170 3.68 6.59 12.13
C LEU A 170 4.38 7.86 11.64
N MET A 171 4.15 8.20 10.38
CA MET A 171 4.80 9.34 9.74
C MET A 171 3.79 10.48 9.62
N ASN A 172 4.21 11.70 9.97
CA ASN A 172 3.32 12.82 9.73
C ASN A 172 3.12 13.01 8.21
N ASP A 173 1.86 13.20 7.78
CA ASP A 173 1.43 13.34 6.38
C ASP A 173 2.30 14.30 5.56
N ILE A 174 2.42 15.56 5.99
CA ILE A 174 3.18 16.57 5.27
C ILE A 174 4.69 16.27 5.27
N THR A 175 5.19 15.61 6.30
CA THR A 175 6.59 15.19 6.38
C THR A 175 6.86 14.06 5.38
N ALA A 176 5.89 13.16 5.16
CA ALA A 176 5.96 12.15 4.12
C ALA A 176 6.00 12.78 2.72
N ALA A 177 5.11 13.74 2.43
CA ALA A 177 5.15 14.48 1.19
C ALA A 177 6.47 15.25 0.99
N ALA A 178 7.01 15.84 2.05
CA ALA A 178 8.30 16.52 2.05
C ALA A 178 9.48 15.58 1.82
N LEU A 179 9.43 14.34 2.32
CA LEU A 179 10.41 13.30 2.01
C LEU A 179 10.35 12.93 0.53
N ALA A 180 9.14 12.71 -0.01
CA ALA A 180 8.94 12.43 -1.43
C ALA A 180 9.44 13.58 -2.31
N TYR A 181 9.32 14.83 -1.85
CA TYR A 181 9.90 15.98 -2.52
C TYR A 181 11.43 16.00 -2.45
N GLY A 182 11.96 15.97 -1.22
CA GLY A 182 13.35 16.26 -0.95
C GLY A 182 14.31 15.22 -1.49
N ILE A 183 13.93 13.94 -1.46
CA ILE A 183 14.83 12.86 -1.90
C ILE A 183 15.09 12.86 -3.40
N TYR A 184 14.10 13.29 -4.20
CA TYR A 184 14.19 13.32 -5.66
C TYR A 184 14.71 14.64 -6.22
N LYS A 185 14.69 15.70 -5.43
CA LYS A 185 15.15 17.01 -5.85
C LYS A 185 16.69 17.06 -5.89
N THR A 186 17.24 17.36 -7.07
CA THR A 186 18.69 17.24 -7.37
C THR A 186 19.42 18.57 -7.43
N ASP A 187 18.69 19.68 -7.53
CA ASP A 187 19.17 21.05 -7.71
C ASP A 187 19.28 21.83 -6.39
N MET A 188 19.21 21.16 -5.24
CA MET A 188 19.34 21.83 -3.95
C MET A 188 20.76 22.35 -3.71
N PRO A 189 20.92 23.61 -3.23
CA PRO A 189 22.21 24.12 -2.79
C PRO A 189 22.80 23.25 -1.67
N VAL A 190 24.11 23.03 -1.71
CA VAL A 190 24.81 22.19 -0.72
C VAL A 190 24.88 22.90 0.64
N ASP A 191 25.18 24.20 0.63
CA ASP A 191 25.53 24.95 1.85
C ASP A 191 24.48 25.98 2.27
N LYS A 192 23.38 26.11 1.51
CA LYS A 192 22.31 27.08 1.81
C LYS A 192 20.97 26.35 2.02
N PRO A 193 20.31 26.54 3.17
CA PRO A 193 18.95 26.06 3.37
C PRO A 193 18.01 26.61 2.30
N THR A 194 17.19 25.73 1.74
CA THR A 194 16.04 26.10 0.90
C THR A 194 14.78 25.89 1.73
N HIS A 195 14.03 26.96 1.99
CA HIS A 195 12.80 26.87 2.76
C HIS A 195 11.60 26.73 1.82
N VAL A 196 10.80 25.70 2.04
CA VAL A 196 9.60 25.42 1.25
C VAL A 196 8.43 25.30 2.21
N ALA A 197 7.35 26.04 1.92
CA ALA A 197 6.08 25.85 2.60
C ALA A 197 5.32 24.71 1.93
N PHE A 198 4.83 23.75 2.71
CA PHE A 198 3.89 22.73 2.25
C PHE A 198 2.52 23.06 2.79
N VAL A 199 1.51 23.00 1.93
CA VAL A 199 0.10 23.18 2.29
C VAL A 199 -0.69 21.97 1.81
N ASP A 200 -1.14 21.15 2.76
CA ASP A 200 -2.04 20.02 2.48
C ASP A 200 -3.46 20.45 2.80
N CYS A 201 -4.30 20.55 1.77
CA CYS A 201 -5.73 20.82 1.92
C CYS A 201 -6.52 19.53 1.62
N GLY A 202 -6.71 18.71 2.66
CA GLY A 202 -7.37 17.42 2.59
C GLY A 202 -8.89 17.51 2.54
N ALA A 203 -9.55 16.37 2.76
CA ALA A 203 -11.01 16.29 2.83
C ALA A 203 -11.57 16.76 4.19
N MET A 204 -10.80 16.61 5.28
CA MET A 204 -11.23 16.90 6.65
C MET A 204 -10.49 18.09 7.26
N ASP A 205 -9.21 18.18 6.97
CA ASP A 205 -8.25 19.04 7.64
C ASP A 205 -7.39 19.80 6.62
N THR A 206 -6.74 20.86 7.12
CA THR A 206 -5.69 21.57 6.41
C THR A 206 -4.47 21.68 7.31
N THR A 207 -3.31 21.33 6.77
CA THR A 207 -2.02 21.43 7.46
C THR A 207 -1.07 22.32 6.65
N VAL A 208 -0.41 23.26 7.32
CA VAL A 208 0.66 24.09 6.76
C VAL A 208 1.94 23.82 7.52
N ALA A 209 3.01 23.47 6.83
CA ALA A 209 4.33 23.31 7.43
C ALA A 209 5.40 24.10 6.68
N ILE A 210 6.32 24.69 7.42
CA ILE A 210 7.51 25.33 6.87
C ILE A 210 8.68 24.37 7.06
N ILE A 211 9.30 23.94 5.96
CA ILE A 211 10.32 22.89 5.96
C ILE A 211 11.60 23.42 5.33
N SER A 212 12.71 23.19 6.03
CA SER A 212 14.05 23.52 5.58
C SER A 212 14.70 22.32 4.93
N PHE A 213 15.21 22.50 3.72
CA PHE A 213 15.97 21.48 3.01
C PHE A 213 17.43 21.90 2.87
N VAL A 214 18.32 20.95 3.14
CA VAL A 214 19.72 20.96 2.70
C VAL A 214 19.98 19.63 1.98
N LYS A 215 21.07 19.52 1.22
CA LYS A 215 21.36 18.30 0.45
C LYS A 215 21.33 17.04 1.35
N GLY A 216 20.39 16.14 1.08
CA GLY A 216 20.23 14.88 1.81
C GLY A 216 19.56 15.02 3.19
N LYS A 217 18.92 16.14 3.51
CA LYS A 217 18.22 16.32 4.79
C LYS A 217 17.05 17.28 4.69
N LEU A 218 15.93 16.91 5.31
CA LEU A 218 14.83 17.83 5.61
C LEU A 218 14.73 18.05 7.13
N THR A 219 14.32 19.25 7.52
CA THR A 219 13.98 19.62 8.89
C THR A 219 12.67 20.39 8.90
N VAL A 220 11.66 19.86 9.60
CA VAL A 220 10.41 20.57 9.84
C VAL A 220 10.64 21.67 10.86
N LEU A 221 10.41 22.93 10.50
CA LEU A 221 10.65 24.09 11.37
C LEU A 221 9.41 24.44 12.19
N SER A 222 8.25 24.44 11.54
CA SER A 222 6.97 24.78 12.17
C SER A 222 5.81 24.14 11.44
N VAL A 223 4.71 23.93 12.17
CA VAL A 223 3.47 23.37 11.65
C VAL A 223 2.27 24.06 12.30
N ALA A 224 1.22 24.32 11.52
CA ALA A 224 -0.10 24.68 12.01
C ALA A 224 -1.18 23.88 11.28
N CYS A 225 -2.27 23.55 11.98
CA CYS A 225 -3.33 22.71 11.44
C CYS A 225 -4.70 23.23 11.87
N ASP A 226 -5.72 22.97 11.06
CA ASP A 226 -7.14 23.05 11.45
C ASP A 226 -7.83 21.73 11.08
N ARG A 227 -8.48 21.12 12.09
CA ARG A 227 -9.15 19.80 12.00
C ARG A 227 -10.53 19.90 11.33
N HIS A 228 -10.99 21.11 11.04
CA HIS A 228 -12.31 21.46 10.49
C HIS A 228 -12.17 22.49 9.38
N LEU A 229 -11.19 22.25 8.51
CA LEU A 229 -10.96 23.00 7.29
C LEU A 229 -10.51 22.05 6.20
N GLY A 230 -11.46 21.40 5.54
CA GLY A 230 -11.19 20.54 4.39
C GLY A 230 -12.30 20.58 3.36
N GLY A 231 -12.19 19.73 2.35
CA GLY A 231 -13.13 19.65 1.24
C GLY A 231 -14.57 19.37 1.69
N ARG A 232 -14.75 18.64 2.78
CA ARG A 232 -16.05 18.33 3.39
C ARG A 232 -16.74 19.58 3.94
N ASP A 233 -15.99 20.54 4.47
CA ASP A 233 -16.58 21.79 4.99
C ASP A 233 -17.13 22.64 3.84
N PHE A 234 -16.44 22.65 2.69
CA PHE A 234 -16.99 23.24 1.46
C PHE A 234 -18.26 22.50 1.03
N ASP A 235 -18.23 21.17 0.98
CA ASP A 235 -19.39 20.36 0.59
C ASP A 235 -20.60 20.63 1.48
N MET A 236 -20.38 20.76 2.80
CA MET A 236 -21.42 21.09 3.77
C MET A 236 -21.97 22.50 3.59
N ILE A 237 -21.14 23.53 3.37
CA ILE A 237 -21.64 24.89 3.12
C ILE A 237 -22.55 24.93 1.88
N LEU A 238 -22.15 24.25 0.80
CA LEU A 238 -22.97 24.15 -0.42
C LEU A 238 -24.26 23.36 -0.16
N ALA A 239 -24.17 22.24 0.55
CA ALA A 239 -25.34 21.44 0.90
C ALA A 239 -26.32 22.23 1.79
N GLU A 240 -25.84 23.02 2.74
CA GLU A 240 -26.69 23.84 3.60
C GLU A 240 -27.38 24.97 2.84
N HIS A 241 -26.70 25.60 1.88
CA HIS A 241 -27.29 26.58 0.98
C HIS A 241 -28.48 25.98 0.21
N PHE A 242 -28.29 24.85 -0.47
CA PHE A 242 -29.36 24.19 -1.23
C PHE A 242 -30.45 23.58 -0.33
N ALA A 243 -30.09 23.09 0.86
CA ALA A 243 -31.08 22.62 1.82
C ALA A 243 -32.02 23.74 2.26
N ALA A 244 -31.50 24.95 2.50
CA ALA A 244 -32.31 26.12 2.83
C ALA A 244 -33.21 26.53 1.64
N GLU A 245 -32.62 26.61 0.44
CA GLU A 245 -33.35 26.95 -0.78
C GLU A 245 -34.51 25.99 -1.05
N TRP A 246 -34.28 24.68 -0.99
CA TRP A 246 -35.30 23.68 -1.29
C TRP A 246 -36.31 23.49 -0.16
N LYS A 247 -35.93 23.79 1.09
CA LYS A 247 -36.91 23.91 2.19
C LYS A 247 -37.89 25.04 1.93
N GLU A 248 -37.44 26.14 1.36
CA GLU A 248 -38.33 27.23 0.97
C GLU A 248 -39.16 26.89 -0.27
N LYS A 249 -38.52 26.45 -1.37
CA LYS A 249 -39.15 26.21 -2.67
C LYS A 249 -40.06 24.98 -2.71
N HIS A 250 -39.59 23.86 -2.14
CA HIS A 250 -40.24 22.55 -2.24
C HIS A 250 -40.87 22.08 -0.93
N LYS A 251 -40.70 22.82 0.17
CA LYS A 251 -41.19 22.45 1.51
C LYS A 251 -40.66 21.11 2.03
N ILE A 252 -39.46 20.72 1.59
CA ILE A 252 -38.76 19.52 2.03
C ILE A 252 -37.62 19.87 2.98
N ASP A 253 -37.49 19.15 4.09
CA ASP A 253 -36.41 19.37 5.05
C ASP A 253 -35.35 18.28 4.93
N ALA A 254 -34.30 18.55 4.15
CA ALA A 254 -33.18 17.62 3.96
C ALA A 254 -32.57 17.19 5.31
N LYS A 255 -32.48 18.11 6.28
CA LYS A 255 -31.87 17.86 7.60
C LYS A 255 -32.65 16.87 8.45
N SER A 256 -33.92 16.61 8.13
CA SER A 256 -34.74 15.59 8.81
C SER A 256 -34.37 14.14 8.43
N SER A 257 -33.59 13.94 7.37
CA SER A 257 -33.22 12.61 6.86
C SER A 257 -31.73 12.51 6.61
N LYS A 258 -31.04 11.63 7.34
CA LYS A 258 -29.61 11.34 7.12
C LYS A 258 -29.33 10.91 5.67
N LYS A 259 -30.25 10.15 5.06
CA LYS A 259 -30.14 9.71 3.67
C LYS A 259 -30.26 10.86 2.68
N ALA A 260 -31.18 11.80 2.93
CA ALA A 260 -31.32 13.00 2.09
C ALA A 260 -30.09 13.91 2.22
N MET A 261 -29.64 14.17 3.46
CA MET A 261 -28.40 14.94 3.67
C MET A 261 -27.20 14.29 3.00
N TYR A 262 -27.04 12.98 3.12
CA TYR A 262 -25.94 12.27 2.45
C TYR A 262 -25.99 12.47 0.93
N ARG A 263 -27.15 12.24 0.29
CA ARG A 263 -27.33 12.47 -1.15
C ARG A 263 -27.01 13.91 -1.56
N LEU A 264 -27.44 14.88 -0.76
CA LEU A 264 -27.19 16.30 -1.00
C LEU A 264 -25.70 16.64 -0.90
N VAL A 265 -25.02 16.18 0.14
CA VAL A 265 -23.57 16.39 0.32
C VAL A 265 -22.78 15.73 -0.81
N THR A 266 -23.14 14.52 -1.25
CA THR A 266 -22.51 13.86 -2.41
C THR A 266 -22.73 14.65 -3.70
N ALA A 267 -23.92 15.22 -3.91
CA ALA A 267 -24.20 16.06 -5.06
C ALA A 267 -23.45 17.41 -4.98
N ALA A 268 -23.34 17.99 -3.79
CA ALA A 268 -22.57 19.20 -3.53
C ALA A 268 -21.07 18.98 -3.80
N GLU A 269 -20.51 17.84 -3.41
CA GLU A 269 -19.12 17.48 -3.71
C GLU A 269 -18.86 17.42 -5.23
N LYS A 270 -19.75 16.75 -5.98
CA LYS A 270 -19.68 16.71 -7.45
C LYS A 270 -19.75 18.12 -8.04
N THR A 271 -20.68 18.93 -7.55
CA THR A 271 -20.87 20.33 -7.99
C THR A 271 -19.60 21.16 -7.72
N LYS A 272 -19.04 21.09 -6.51
CA LYS A 272 -17.77 21.72 -6.13
C LYS A 272 -16.64 21.33 -7.08
N LYS A 273 -16.49 20.04 -7.37
CA LYS A 273 -15.44 19.54 -8.30
C LYS A 273 -15.62 20.11 -9.71
N ILE A 274 -16.85 20.17 -10.22
CA ILE A 274 -17.15 20.78 -11.54
C ILE A 274 -16.82 22.27 -11.52
N LEU A 275 -17.14 22.98 -10.44
CA LEU A 275 -16.88 24.41 -10.27
C LEU A 275 -15.39 24.76 -10.19
N SER A 276 -14.54 23.82 -9.79
CA SER A 276 -13.08 24.01 -9.88
C SER A 276 -12.58 24.17 -11.32
N ALA A 277 -13.29 23.59 -12.30
CA ALA A 277 -12.96 23.72 -13.72
C ALA A 277 -13.86 24.74 -14.45
N ASN A 278 -15.16 24.76 -14.14
CA ASN A 278 -16.17 25.54 -14.86
C ASN A 278 -16.71 26.70 -14.01
N PRO A 279 -17.16 27.81 -14.62
CA PRO A 279 -17.67 28.96 -13.88
C PRO A 279 -19.05 28.72 -13.24
N GLN A 280 -19.80 27.72 -13.70
CA GLN A 280 -21.13 27.39 -13.24
C GLN A 280 -21.32 25.86 -13.27
N ALA A 281 -22.17 25.31 -12.40
CA ALA A 281 -22.46 23.88 -12.36
C ALA A 281 -23.90 23.60 -11.89
N PRO A 282 -24.61 22.65 -12.52
CA PRO A 282 -25.92 22.22 -12.03
C PRO A 282 -25.79 21.28 -10.84
N ILE A 283 -26.79 21.33 -9.95
CA ILE A 283 -27.01 20.33 -8.90
C ILE A 283 -28.41 19.74 -9.06
N ASN A 284 -28.47 18.48 -9.47
CA ASN A 284 -29.73 17.79 -9.75
C ASN A 284 -29.75 16.48 -8.97
N ILE A 285 -30.82 16.23 -8.24
CA ILE A 285 -31.02 14.99 -7.48
C ILE A 285 -32.44 14.48 -7.73
N GLU A 286 -32.53 13.30 -8.35
CA GLU A 286 -33.79 12.61 -8.60
C GLU A 286 -34.27 11.89 -7.34
N ASN A 287 -35.60 11.86 -7.15
CA ASN A 287 -36.29 11.31 -5.99
C ASN A 287 -35.54 11.64 -4.68
N PHE A 288 -35.33 12.93 -4.44
CA PHE A 288 -34.51 13.42 -3.34
C PHE A 288 -35.18 13.12 -2.00
N MET A 289 -36.45 13.54 -1.85
CA MET A 289 -37.34 13.24 -0.73
C MET A 289 -38.79 13.26 -1.19
N ASN A 290 -39.62 12.36 -0.66
CA ASN A 290 -41.07 12.30 -0.92
C ASN A 290 -41.42 12.29 -2.43
N ASP A 291 -40.63 11.56 -3.23
CA ASP A 291 -40.76 11.49 -4.70
C ASP A 291 -40.65 12.85 -5.42
N ILE A 292 -39.99 13.82 -4.78
CA ILE A 292 -39.69 15.13 -5.37
C ILE A 292 -38.27 15.13 -5.92
N ASP A 293 -38.16 15.46 -7.21
CA ASP A 293 -36.89 15.81 -7.83
C ASP A 293 -36.51 17.25 -7.50
N VAL A 294 -35.23 17.48 -7.23
CA VAL A 294 -34.68 18.82 -6.96
C VAL A 294 -33.64 19.18 -8.01
N LYS A 295 -33.68 20.44 -8.44
CA LYS A 295 -32.79 20.99 -9.46
C LYS A 295 -32.34 22.38 -9.02
N GLY A 296 -31.08 22.67 -9.24
CA GLY A 296 -30.45 23.95 -8.92
C GLY A 296 -29.25 24.22 -9.82
N MET A 297 -28.76 25.44 -9.75
CA MET A 297 -27.55 25.89 -10.43
C MET A 297 -26.69 26.64 -9.40
N MET A 298 -25.38 26.46 -9.45
CA MET A 298 -24.43 27.17 -8.61
C MET A 298 -23.40 27.86 -9.50
N ASP A 299 -23.15 29.14 -9.25
CA ASP A 299 -22.04 29.87 -9.86
C ASP A 299 -20.79 29.79 -8.97
N ARG A 300 -19.61 29.75 -9.58
CA ARG A 300 -18.33 29.74 -8.84
C ARG A 300 -18.22 30.96 -7.93
N SER A 301 -18.63 32.14 -8.39
CA SER A 301 -18.59 33.36 -7.57
C SER A 301 -19.48 33.27 -6.34
N GLU A 302 -20.66 32.64 -6.46
CA GLU A 302 -21.58 32.44 -5.35
C GLU A 302 -21.03 31.40 -4.37
N MET A 303 -20.52 30.28 -4.87
CA MET A 303 -19.83 29.25 -4.08
C MET A 303 -18.69 29.86 -3.23
N LEU A 304 -17.90 30.76 -3.82
CA LEU A 304 -16.81 31.42 -3.12
C LEU A 304 -17.31 32.44 -2.09
N ALA A 305 -18.39 33.15 -2.38
CA ALA A 305 -18.99 34.07 -1.43
C ALA A 305 -19.48 33.34 -0.16
N VAL A 306 -20.13 32.18 -0.32
CA VAL A 306 -20.57 31.38 0.83
C VAL A 306 -19.41 30.68 1.55
N ALA A 307 -18.30 30.41 0.86
CA ALA A 307 -17.12 29.73 1.41
C ALA A 307 -16.04 30.69 1.97
N GLU A 308 -16.19 32.02 1.87
CA GLU A 308 -15.20 32.98 2.39
C GLU A 308 -14.81 32.74 3.86
N PRO A 309 -15.71 32.33 4.79
CA PRO A 309 -15.30 31.99 6.16
C PRO A 309 -14.23 30.89 6.23
N LEU A 310 -14.24 29.93 5.31
CA LEU A 310 -13.21 28.88 5.21
C LEU A 310 -11.89 29.44 4.67
N LEU A 311 -11.94 30.35 3.70
CA LEU A 311 -10.75 31.01 3.15
C LEU A 311 -10.07 31.93 4.19
N VAL A 312 -10.85 32.58 5.06
CA VAL A 312 -10.30 33.36 6.18
C VAL A 312 -9.61 32.46 7.21
N LYS A 313 -10.18 31.27 7.49
CA LYS A 313 -9.48 30.29 8.35
C LYS A 313 -8.15 29.85 7.75
N LEU A 314 -8.10 29.63 6.44
CA LEU A 314 -6.87 29.27 5.73
C LEU A 314 -5.77 30.31 5.94
N ASP A 315 -6.09 31.61 5.85
CA ASP A 315 -5.13 32.69 6.15
C ASP A 315 -4.57 32.59 7.56
N GLY A 316 -5.43 32.31 8.55
CA GLY A 316 -5.04 32.18 9.95
C GLY A 316 -4.07 31.03 10.19
N ILE A 317 -4.24 29.89 9.51
CA ILE A 317 -3.32 28.74 9.63
C ILE A 317 -1.98 29.05 8.98
N MET A 318 -1.98 29.65 7.78
CA MET A 318 -0.75 30.08 7.11
C MET A 318 0.03 31.08 7.98
N GLU A 319 -0.67 32.03 8.61
CA GLU A 319 -0.06 32.99 9.52
C GLU A 319 0.55 32.34 10.76
N GLN A 320 -0.14 31.37 11.36
CA GLN A 320 0.36 30.64 12.53
C GLN A 320 1.62 29.83 12.21
N ALA A 321 1.62 29.05 11.12
CA ALA A 321 2.77 28.26 10.71
C ALA A 321 3.97 29.16 10.38
N PHE A 322 3.74 30.23 9.63
CA PHE A 322 4.77 31.16 9.22
C PHE A 322 5.38 31.90 10.43
N LYS A 323 4.56 32.48 11.32
CA LYS A 323 5.06 33.14 12.54
C LYS A 323 5.89 32.20 13.42
N ALA A 324 5.48 30.95 13.54
CA ALA A 324 6.19 29.94 14.30
C ALA A 324 7.54 29.53 13.69
N SER A 325 7.74 29.74 12.38
CA SER A 325 9.01 29.40 11.71
C SER A 325 10.16 30.38 12.04
N GLY A 326 9.83 31.60 12.45
CA GLY A 326 10.81 32.68 12.67
C GLY A 326 11.46 33.24 11.39
N LEU A 327 10.99 32.84 10.21
CA LEU A 327 11.49 33.29 8.91
C LEU A 327 10.78 34.56 8.42
N MET A 328 11.40 35.24 7.45
CA MET A 328 10.77 36.29 6.66
C MET A 328 10.12 35.71 5.40
N LYS A 329 9.16 36.41 4.78
CA LYS A 329 8.41 35.86 3.64
C LYS A 329 9.32 35.65 2.43
N GLU A 330 10.32 36.50 2.31
CA GLU A 330 11.36 36.49 1.28
C GLU A 330 12.30 35.27 1.41
N ASP A 331 12.35 34.63 2.58
CA ASP A 331 13.14 33.41 2.80
C ASP A 331 12.44 32.16 2.23
N ILE A 332 11.12 32.22 2.01
CA ILE A 332 10.33 31.12 1.45
C ILE A 332 10.58 31.05 -0.06
N SER A 333 11.24 29.98 -0.49
CA SER A 333 11.64 29.79 -1.89
C SER A 333 10.48 29.36 -2.78
N SER A 334 9.57 28.54 -2.24
CA SER A 334 8.37 28.07 -2.96
C SER A 334 7.30 27.57 -1.99
N VAL A 335 6.07 27.47 -2.48
CA VAL A 335 4.94 26.85 -1.77
C VAL A 335 4.46 25.65 -2.57
N GLU A 336 4.61 24.43 -2.04
CA GLU A 336 4.07 23.20 -2.63
C GLU A 336 2.68 22.92 -2.05
N ILE A 337 1.70 22.69 -2.91
CA ILE A 337 0.33 22.36 -2.50
C ILE A 337 0.01 20.89 -2.81
N ILE A 338 -0.64 20.21 -1.86
CA ILE A 338 -1.15 18.84 -1.99
C ILE A 338 -2.57 18.75 -1.42
N GLY A 339 -3.18 17.57 -1.52
CA GLY A 339 -4.53 17.33 -1.01
C GLY A 339 -5.64 17.76 -1.99
N GLY A 340 -6.76 17.05 -1.93
CA GLY A 340 -7.89 17.18 -2.86
C GLY A 340 -8.43 18.60 -3.03
N THR A 341 -8.50 19.35 -1.94
CA THR A 341 -9.16 20.66 -1.84
C THR A 341 -8.29 21.78 -2.40
N SER A 342 -6.97 21.57 -2.49
CA SER A 342 -6.04 22.54 -3.12
C SER A 342 -6.31 22.79 -4.61
N ARG A 343 -7.10 21.91 -5.25
CA ARG A 343 -7.53 22.05 -6.65
C ARG A 343 -8.58 23.13 -6.88
N ILE A 344 -9.20 23.66 -5.83
CA ILE A 344 -10.12 24.80 -5.93
C ILE A 344 -9.28 26.04 -6.31
N PRO A 345 -9.54 26.72 -7.44
CA PRO A 345 -8.71 27.85 -7.88
C PRO A 345 -8.55 28.94 -6.83
N ALA A 346 -9.63 29.31 -6.14
CA ALA A 346 -9.58 30.33 -5.10
C ALA A 346 -8.71 29.93 -3.89
N VAL A 347 -8.63 28.64 -3.54
CA VAL A 347 -7.74 28.15 -2.48
C VAL A 347 -6.29 28.32 -2.93
N LYS A 348 -5.96 27.87 -4.14
CA LYS A 348 -4.61 28.01 -4.73
C LYS A 348 -4.18 29.47 -4.84
N ASP A 349 -5.07 30.35 -5.30
CA ASP A 349 -4.80 31.77 -5.46
C ASP A 349 -4.67 32.49 -4.11
N ARG A 350 -5.50 32.12 -3.12
CA ARG A 350 -5.41 32.66 -1.75
C ARG A 350 -4.05 32.31 -1.12
N ILE A 351 -3.60 31.06 -1.26
CA ILE A 351 -2.29 30.62 -0.76
C ILE A 351 -1.16 31.38 -1.45
N ALA A 352 -1.14 31.42 -2.78
CA ALA A 352 -0.08 32.10 -3.54
C ALA A 352 0.00 33.59 -3.17
N LYS A 353 -1.15 34.28 -3.14
CA LYS A 353 -1.24 35.69 -2.76
C LYS A 353 -0.78 35.94 -1.33
N TRP A 354 -1.13 35.06 -0.39
CA TRP A 354 -0.74 35.21 1.01
C TRP A 354 0.78 35.16 1.20
N PHE A 355 1.45 34.24 0.50
CA PHE A 355 2.92 34.13 0.49
C PHE A 355 3.62 35.15 -0.42
N GLY A 356 2.88 35.96 -1.18
CA GLY A 356 3.45 36.96 -2.09
C GLY A 356 4.05 36.36 -3.36
N LEU A 357 3.58 35.17 -3.77
CA LEU A 357 4.02 34.47 -4.98
C LEU A 357 3.02 34.63 -6.11
N GLU A 358 3.50 34.57 -7.36
CA GLU A 358 2.64 34.56 -8.54
C GLU A 358 1.77 33.30 -8.61
N ARG A 359 2.32 32.15 -8.20
CA ARG A 359 1.62 30.85 -8.18
C ARG A 359 2.21 29.89 -7.15
N CYS A 360 1.39 28.95 -6.68
CA CYS A 360 1.87 27.78 -5.95
C CYS A 360 2.53 26.76 -6.91
N SER A 361 3.54 26.05 -6.40
CA SER A 361 4.16 24.89 -7.04
C SER A 361 3.27 23.65 -6.90
N THR A 362 3.29 22.82 -7.94
CA THR A 362 2.56 21.55 -8.01
C THR A 362 3.48 20.47 -8.58
N THR A 363 4.71 20.40 -8.05
CA THR A 363 5.72 19.44 -8.55
C THR A 363 5.45 18.03 -8.05
N LEU A 364 4.77 17.92 -6.91
CA LEU A 364 4.26 16.67 -6.35
C LEU A 364 2.89 16.33 -6.94
N ASN A 365 2.61 15.03 -7.07
CA ASN A 365 1.24 14.55 -7.29
C ASN A 365 0.45 14.72 -5.99
N ALA A 366 -0.60 15.53 -6.03
CA ALA A 366 -1.37 15.95 -4.86
C ALA A 366 -2.09 14.80 -4.11
N ASP A 367 -2.35 13.67 -4.77
CA ASP A 367 -3.04 12.52 -4.14
C ASP A 367 -2.06 11.40 -3.73
N GLU A 368 -0.86 11.37 -4.31
CA GLU A 368 0.06 10.23 -4.17
C GLU A 368 1.29 10.54 -3.31
N ALA A 369 1.64 11.81 -3.13
CA ALA A 369 2.92 12.22 -2.54
C ALA A 369 3.10 11.69 -1.11
N ILE A 370 2.03 11.67 -0.32
CA ILE A 370 2.06 11.19 1.07
C ILE A 370 2.33 9.68 1.09
N ALA A 371 1.56 8.89 0.34
CA ALA A 371 1.75 7.43 0.27
C ALA A 371 3.15 7.06 -0.25
N LYS A 372 3.64 7.77 -1.28
CA LYS A 372 5.00 7.61 -1.80
C LYS A 372 6.06 7.91 -0.74
N GLY A 373 5.88 8.99 0.02
CA GLY A 373 6.73 9.36 1.15
C GLY A 373 6.76 8.29 2.23
N CYS A 374 5.60 7.75 2.60
CA CYS A 374 5.50 6.66 3.56
C CYS A 374 6.22 5.40 3.05
N ALA A 375 6.07 5.05 1.77
CA ALA A 375 6.75 3.87 1.20
C ALA A 375 8.27 4.05 1.14
N LEU A 376 8.76 5.27 0.84
CA LEU A 376 10.18 5.62 0.96
C LEU A 376 10.68 5.45 2.39
N GLN A 377 9.95 6.00 3.36
CA GLN A 377 10.31 5.88 4.77
C GLN A 377 10.31 4.42 5.24
N CYS A 378 9.38 3.60 4.74
CA CYS A 378 9.31 2.17 5.01
C CYS A 378 10.56 1.46 4.45
N ALA A 379 10.94 1.76 3.21
CA ALA A 379 12.16 1.23 2.59
C ALA A 379 13.44 1.68 3.32
N MET A 380 13.50 2.91 3.82
CA MET A 380 14.64 3.43 4.60
C MET A 380 14.82 2.71 5.95
N LEU A 381 13.72 2.27 6.57
CA LEU A 381 13.74 1.54 7.84
C LEU A 381 13.96 0.03 7.64
N SER A 382 13.75 -0.48 6.42
CA SER A 382 13.86 -1.90 6.12
C SER A 382 15.30 -2.31 5.82
N PRO A 383 15.81 -3.40 6.43
CA PRO A 383 17.13 -3.93 6.09
C PRO A 383 17.19 -4.55 4.68
N ALA A 384 16.03 -4.78 4.04
CA ALA A 384 15.95 -5.43 2.73
C ALA A 384 16.20 -4.46 1.56
N PHE A 385 16.14 -3.14 1.78
CA PHE A 385 16.29 -2.12 0.76
C PHE A 385 17.50 -1.24 1.05
N LYS A 386 18.20 -0.83 -0.02
CA LYS A 386 19.24 0.20 0.05
C LYS A 386 18.68 1.47 -0.59
N VAL A 387 18.34 2.45 0.24
CA VAL A 387 17.82 3.75 -0.19
C VAL A 387 18.96 4.77 -0.19
N ARG A 388 18.83 5.84 -0.97
CA ARG A 388 19.74 7.00 -0.92
C ARG A 388 19.75 7.58 0.50
N ASP A 389 20.92 7.94 1.00
CA ASP A 389 21.05 8.59 2.30
C ASP A 389 20.26 9.90 2.31
N PHE A 390 19.25 9.95 3.18
CA PHE A 390 18.41 11.11 3.38
C PHE A 390 17.95 11.15 4.84
N SER A 391 18.15 12.28 5.53
CA SER A 391 17.78 12.46 6.93
C SER A 391 16.44 13.20 7.05
N VAL A 392 15.55 12.68 7.90
CA VAL A 392 14.21 13.23 8.14
C VAL A 392 14.12 13.69 9.58
N ASN A 393 14.25 15.00 9.80
CA ASN A 393 14.05 15.61 11.12
C ASN A 393 12.62 16.15 11.22
N ASP A 394 11.77 15.36 11.87
CA ASP A 394 10.35 15.65 12.09
C ASP A 394 10.12 16.19 13.52
N VAL A 395 8.93 16.70 13.80
CA VAL A 395 8.59 17.31 15.10
C VAL A 395 7.21 16.88 15.62
N THR A 396 6.98 16.99 16.93
CA THR A 396 5.64 16.85 17.53
C THR A 396 5.00 18.20 17.84
N MET A 397 3.70 18.30 17.61
CA MET A 397 2.97 19.57 17.71
C MET A 397 2.79 20.08 19.14
N TYR A 398 2.70 19.20 20.14
CA TYR A 398 2.28 19.58 21.49
C TYR A 398 3.41 19.44 22.51
N PRO A 399 3.59 20.42 23.41
CA PRO A 399 4.50 20.30 24.55
C PRO A 399 3.99 19.28 25.57
N ILE A 400 4.92 18.51 26.16
CA ILE A 400 4.65 17.48 27.16
C ILE A 400 5.34 17.86 28.48
N ALA A 401 4.57 17.89 29.55
CA ALA A 401 5.03 18.09 30.91
C ALA A 401 5.02 16.77 31.70
N LEU A 402 5.99 16.64 32.59
CA LEU A 402 6.08 15.56 33.57
C LEU A 402 5.83 16.12 34.96
N SER A 403 4.98 15.45 35.72
CA SER A 403 4.67 15.78 37.11
C SER A 403 4.97 14.61 38.04
N TRP A 404 5.30 14.89 39.30
CA TRP A 404 5.68 13.87 40.29
C TRP A 404 5.22 14.25 41.70
N SER A 405 5.00 13.27 42.57
CA SER A 405 4.67 13.55 43.97
C SER A 405 5.88 14.13 44.72
N SER A 406 5.65 15.22 45.45
CA SER A 406 6.63 15.80 46.37
C SER A 406 6.39 15.25 47.77
N THR A 407 7.33 14.50 48.35
CA THR A 407 7.25 13.99 49.73
C THR A 407 8.19 14.72 50.69
N GLY A 408 8.92 15.75 50.24
CA GLY A 408 9.61 16.67 51.15
C GLY A 408 10.63 17.59 50.47
N ALA A 409 11.40 18.32 51.28
CA ALA A 409 12.36 19.34 50.87
C ALA A 409 13.60 18.83 50.09
N VAL A 410 13.65 17.54 49.73
CA VAL A 410 14.81 16.87 49.09
C VAL A 410 14.52 16.49 47.62
N ASP A 411 13.36 16.88 47.09
CA ASP A 411 12.88 16.47 45.77
C ASP A 411 13.46 17.35 44.65
N LYS A 412 14.76 17.15 44.36
CA LYS A 412 15.40 17.74 43.19
C LYS A 412 15.22 16.81 41.99
N MET A 413 14.60 17.34 40.94
CA MET A 413 14.72 16.80 39.58
C MET A 413 15.79 17.61 38.87
N GLU A 414 16.72 16.93 38.21
CA GLU A 414 17.75 17.55 37.36
C GLU A 414 17.64 16.94 35.96
N VAL A 415 17.59 17.76 34.93
CA VAL A 415 17.74 17.28 33.55
C VAL A 415 19.24 17.11 33.31
N ASP A 416 19.68 15.90 32.98
CA ASP A 416 21.09 15.66 32.67
C ASP A 416 21.45 16.44 31.40
N GLN A 417 22.57 17.16 31.42
CA GLN A 417 23.15 17.75 30.21
C GLN A 417 23.74 16.62 29.36
N ASP A 418 23.11 16.29 28.23
CA ASP A 418 23.73 15.42 27.22
C ASP A 418 24.80 16.21 26.45
N GLU A 419 25.93 15.54 26.15
CA GLU A 419 27.09 16.09 25.42
C GLU A 419 26.85 16.24 23.89
N GLY A 420 25.61 16.46 23.45
CA GLY A 420 25.29 16.54 22.02
C GLY A 420 23.97 17.23 21.76
N GLU A 421 24.07 18.43 21.17
CA GLU A 421 23.03 19.26 20.55
C GLU A 421 22.09 20.06 21.48
N GLY A 422 22.26 21.39 21.42
CA GLY A 422 21.18 22.39 21.47
C GLY A 422 20.47 22.62 22.81
N GLU A 423 20.83 23.72 23.47
CA GLU A 423 20.38 24.19 24.79
C GLU A 423 18.85 24.32 24.97
N GLU A 424 18.36 23.90 26.15
CA GLU A 424 17.40 24.71 26.94
C GLU A 424 17.50 24.29 28.42
N LYS A 425 17.82 25.24 29.33
CA LYS A 425 17.81 25.00 30.78
C LYS A 425 16.35 25.00 31.26
N VAL A 426 15.80 23.82 31.49
CA VAL A 426 14.44 23.69 32.03
C VAL A 426 14.41 24.19 33.49
N PRO A 427 13.63 25.24 33.84
CA PRO A 427 13.58 25.74 35.22
C PRO A 427 12.86 24.75 36.13
N THR A 428 13.54 24.29 37.19
CA THR A 428 12.97 23.39 38.19
C THR A 428 12.48 24.17 39.40
N THR A 429 11.24 24.66 39.32
CA THR A 429 10.51 25.18 40.49
C THR A 429 9.14 24.51 40.55
N GLY A 430 9.02 23.47 41.39
CA GLY A 430 7.75 22.78 41.67
C GLY A 430 7.73 21.30 41.30
N SER A 431 6.57 20.66 41.48
CA SER A 431 6.29 19.24 41.24
C SER A 431 5.91 18.91 39.78
N SER A 432 6.23 19.79 38.82
CA SER A 432 5.95 19.62 37.38
C SER A 432 6.94 20.40 36.52
N SER A 433 7.26 19.89 35.32
CA SER A 433 8.21 20.50 34.38
C SER A 433 7.91 20.11 32.94
N VAL A 434 8.04 21.05 31.98
CA VAL A 434 7.99 20.74 30.54
C VAL A 434 9.26 19.97 30.16
N VAL A 435 9.13 18.77 29.60
CA VAL A 435 10.25 17.90 29.23
C VAL A 435 10.47 17.87 27.73
N PHE A 436 9.38 17.94 26.96
CA PHE A 436 9.41 18.08 25.51
C PHE A 436 8.66 19.36 25.15
N SER A 437 9.35 20.31 24.52
CA SER A 437 8.77 21.58 24.10
C SER A 437 7.88 21.43 22.85
N LYS A 438 7.16 22.50 22.51
CA LYS A 438 6.41 22.58 21.26
C LYS A 438 7.37 22.44 20.08
N PHE A 439 7.02 21.63 19.09
CA PHE A 439 7.88 21.28 17.95
C PHE A 439 9.20 20.60 18.34
N ASN A 440 9.23 19.92 19.49
CA ASN A 440 10.37 19.07 19.80
C ASN A 440 10.56 17.99 18.73
N SER A 441 11.83 17.71 18.39
CA SER A 441 12.19 16.70 17.40
C SER A 441 11.67 15.30 17.77
N VAL A 442 11.42 14.47 16.76
CA VAL A 442 11.01 13.08 16.95
C VAL A 442 11.81 12.14 16.04
N PRO A 443 12.42 11.06 16.58
CA PRO A 443 12.45 10.67 17.99
C PRO A 443 13.37 11.55 18.85
N ASN A 444 13.11 11.66 20.15
CA ASN A 444 13.95 12.42 21.09
C ASN A 444 13.96 11.77 22.47
N THR A 445 15.10 11.84 23.16
CA THR A 445 15.30 11.24 24.49
C THR A 445 15.72 12.31 25.48
N LYS A 446 15.15 12.27 26.68
CA LYS A 446 15.53 13.11 27.82
C LYS A 446 15.91 12.23 29.00
N MET A 447 17.10 12.48 29.53
CA MET A 447 17.61 11.84 30.74
C MET A 447 17.30 12.71 31.95
N LEU A 448 16.53 12.15 32.89
CA LEU A 448 16.05 12.86 34.07
C LEU A 448 16.63 12.20 35.33
N THR A 449 17.28 12.97 36.19
CA THR A 449 17.80 12.52 37.47
C THR A 449 16.84 12.90 38.60
N PHE A 450 16.43 11.90 39.39
CA PHE A 450 15.64 12.04 40.60
C PHE A 450 16.43 11.54 41.81
N TYR A 451 16.19 12.14 42.98
CA TYR A 451 16.76 11.69 44.24
C TYR A 451 15.62 11.16 45.14
N ARG A 452 15.50 9.84 45.31
CA ARG A 452 14.38 9.21 46.04
C ARG A 452 14.82 8.16 47.04
N LYS A 453 14.06 8.02 48.13
CA LYS A 453 14.26 6.98 49.15
C LYS A 453 13.34 5.77 48.93
N GLU A 454 12.17 6.00 48.35
CA GLU A 454 11.10 5.01 48.19
C GLU A 454 10.56 5.04 46.76
N ALA A 455 9.71 4.07 46.44
CA ALA A 455 8.97 4.04 45.20
C ALA A 455 8.19 5.35 44.98
N PHE A 456 8.08 5.78 43.73
CA PHE A 456 7.43 7.03 43.38
C PHE A 456 6.72 6.93 42.04
N SER A 457 5.76 7.84 41.83
CA SER A 457 4.99 7.91 40.59
C SER A 457 5.28 9.20 39.84
N LEU A 458 5.25 9.06 38.52
CA LEU A 458 5.34 10.14 37.54
C LEU A 458 4.05 10.14 36.73
N SER A 459 3.52 11.33 36.42
CA SER A 459 2.38 11.51 35.54
C SER A 459 2.77 12.45 34.42
N ALA A 460 2.66 11.99 33.18
CA ALA A 460 2.88 12.79 31.99
C ALA A 460 1.56 13.33 31.45
N SER A 461 1.53 14.61 31.12
CA SER A 461 0.40 15.27 30.47
C SER A 461 0.89 16.27 29.43
N TYR A 462 0.02 16.63 28.50
CA TYR A 462 0.23 17.84 27.71
C TYR A 462 0.37 19.04 28.64
N ASP A 463 1.26 19.97 28.29
CA ASP A 463 1.40 21.20 29.04
C ASP A 463 0.13 22.06 28.89
N SER A 464 -0.12 22.92 29.88
CA SER A 464 -1.29 23.83 29.91
C SER A 464 -1.36 24.79 28.72
N THR A 465 -0.25 25.04 28.02
CA THR A 465 -0.19 25.85 26.80
C THR A 465 -0.59 25.08 25.52
N ALA A 466 -0.77 23.76 25.60
CA ALA A 466 -1.22 22.96 24.47
C ALA A 466 -2.67 23.31 24.08
N THR A 467 -2.89 23.56 22.79
CA THR A 467 -4.20 23.88 22.23
C THR A 467 -4.84 22.61 21.67
N LEU A 468 -5.55 21.89 22.53
CA LEU A 468 -6.31 20.68 22.15
C LEU A 468 -7.80 20.98 22.04
N PRO A 469 -8.55 20.29 21.16
CA PRO A 469 -10.01 20.42 21.12
C PRO A 469 -10.67 20.03 22.44
N MET A 470 -11.86 20.57 22.69
CA MET A 470 -12.57 20.31 23.94
C MET A 470 -12.88 18.81 24.12
N GLY A 471 -12.63 18.29 25.32
CA GLY A 471 -12.90 16.89 25.67
C GLY A 471 -11.79 15.90 25.32
N PHE A 472 -10.64 16.37 24.81
CA PHE A 472 -9.46 15.52 24.63
C PHE A 472 -8.75 15.23 25.95
N PRO A 473 -8.22 14.00 26.15
CA PRO A 473 -7.47 13.67 27.35
C PRO A 473 -6.14 14.44 27.39
N MET A 474 -5.96 15.26 28.41
CA MET A 474 -4.67 15.96 28.67
C MET A 474 -3.58 15.00 29.14
N LYS A 475 -3.97 13.93 29.83
CA LYS A 475 -3.04 12.96 30.42
C LYS A 475 -2.60 11.93 29.39
N LEU A 476 -1.29 11.68 29.31
CA LEU A 476 -0.67 10.75 28.37
C LEU A 476 -0.41 9.39 29.04
N ALA A 477 0.26 9.41 30.19
CA ALA A 477 0.70 8.20 30.86
C ALA A 477 0.95 8.41 32.36
N ASP A 478 0.80 7.34 33.14
CA ASP A 478 1.36 7.20 34.49
C ASP A 478 2.52 6.20 34.48
N PHE A 479 3.57 6.52 35.22
CA PHE A 479 4.68 5.61 35.47
C PHE A 479 4.89 5.44 36.98
N THR A 480 5.14 4.22 37.43
CA THR A 480 5.53 3.93 38.81
C THR A 480 6.89 3.25 38.80
N VAL A 481 7.86 3.82 39.52
CA VAL A 481 9.21 3.27 39.66
C VAL A 481 9.34 2.65 41.04
N THR A 482 9.70 1.37 41.09
CA THR A 482 9.82 0.57 42.32
C THR A 482 11.23 -0.01 42.49
N ASP A 483 11.43 -0.77 43.56
CA ASP A 483 12.68 -1.47 43.87
C ASP A 483 13.89 -0.54 44.07
N ILE A 484 13.64 0.62 44.68
CA ILE A 484 14.69 1.59 45.01
C ILE A 484 15.62 0.97 46.05
N PRO A 485 16.95 0.91 45.79
CA PRO A 485 17.88 0.27 46.71
C PRO A 485 18.00 1.04 48.02
N ASN A 486 17.95 0.30 49.14
CA ASN A 486 18.20 0.84 50.46
C ASN A 486 19.67 1.26 50.59
N ARG A 487 19.92 2.52 50.94
CA ARG A 487 21.27 3.03 51.22
C ARG A 487 21.62 2.91 52.70
N ALA A 488 22.91 2.67 52.97
CA ALA A 488 23.42 2.66 54.34
C ALA A 488 23.23 4.03 55.00
N ALA A 489 23.00 4.03 56.32
CA ALA A 489 22.92 5.26 57.08
C ALA A 489 24.31 5.93 57.13
N ASN A 490 24.32 7.24 56.94
CA ASN A 490 25.45 8.11 57.14
C ASN A 490 25.88 8.10 58.62
N ALA A 491 27.07 8.64 58.90
CA ALA A 491 27.63 8.71 60.25
C ALA A 491 26.74 9.49 61.25
N ASP A 492 25.83 10.34 60.76
CA ASP A 492 24.84 11.09 61.52
C ASP A 492 23.47 10.39 61.67
N GLY A 493 23.35 9.15 61.17
CA GLY A 493 22.11 8.36 61.20
C GLY A 493 21.11 8.69 60.10
N THR A 494 21.42 9.65 59.20
CA THR A 494 20.56 9.98 58.05
C THR A 494 20.79 9.02 56.89
N ILE A 495 19.75 8.75 56.08
CA ILE A 495 19.88 7.97 54.84
C ILE A 495 19.73 8.91 53.66
N ASP A 496 20.78 9.00 52.83
CA ASP A 496 20.74 9.78 51.60
C ASP A 496 19.82 9.14 50.56
N PRO A 497 19.06 9.94 49.80
CA PRO A 497 18.25 9.42 48.70
C PRO A 497 19.10 8.75 47.63
N ALA A 498 18.58 7.69 47.02
CA ALA A 498 19.18 7.06 45.85
C ALA A 498 19.11 8.02 44.65
N LYS A 499 20.23 8.14 43.91
CA LYS A 499 20.29 8.87 42.64
C LYS A 499 19.74 7.97 41.54
N ILE A 500 18.60 8.33 40.97
CA ILE A 500 17.87 7.54 39.98
C ILE A 500 17.89 8.29 38.66
N LYS A 501 18.41 7.67 37.61
CA LYS A 501 18.31 8.18 36.24
C LYS A 501 17.18 7.49 35.50
N ILE A 502 16.28 8.28 34.94
CA ILE A 502 15.17 7.83 34.11
C ILE A 502 15.40 8.30 32.68
N LYS A 503 15.26 7.37 31.74
CA LYS A 503 15.31 7.64 30.31
C LYS A 503 13.88 7.74 29.78
N LEU A 504 13.42 8.97 29.57
CA LEU A 504 12.13 9.25 28.96
C LEU A 504 12.34 9.48 27.47
N ARG A 505 11.51 8.87 26.62
CA ARG A 505 11.67 8.94 25.17
C ARG A 505 10.35 9.22 24.47
N LEU A 506 10.40 10.17 23.56
CA LEU A 506 9.45 10.32 22.48
C LEU A 506 9.95 9.44 21.32
N ASP A 507 9.27 8.34 21.07
CA ASP A 507 9.75 7.32 20.14
C ASP A 507 9.59 7.72 18.66
N ILE A 508 9.88 6.81 17.73
CA ILE A 508 9.79 7.11 16.29
C ILE A 508 8.35 7.36 15.81
N HIS A 509 7.34 6.93 16.57
CA HIS A 509 5.93 7.14 16.29
C HIS A 509 5.42 8.47 16.87
N GLY A 510 6.24 9.17 17.67
CA GLY A 510 5.83 10.37 18.41
C GLY A 510 5.00 10.05 19.65
N VAL A 511 5.20 8.87 20.23
CA VAL A 511 4.52 8.39 21.44
C VAL A 511 5.47 8.43 22.63
N LEU A 512 4.96 8.78 23.80
CA LEU A 512 5.74 8.90 25.01
C LEU A 512 5.97 7.54 25.68
N THR A 513 7.23 7.22 25.98
CA THR A 513 7.61 6.00 26.70
C THR A 513 8.66 6.28 27.78
N LEU A 514 8.62 5.51 28.86
CA LEU A 514 9.70 5.45 29.85
C LEU A 514 10.51 4.17 29.55
N GLU A 515 11.68 4.32 28.92
CA GLU A 515 12.46 3.18 28.43
C GLU A 515 13.23 2.46 29.54
N SER A 516 13.75 3.21 30.51
CA SER A 516 14.51 2.61 31.62
C SER A 516 14.56 3.54 32.84
N ALA A 517 14.67 2.93 34.01
CA ALA A 517 15.01 3.59 35.27
C ALA A 517 16.16 2.84 35.93
N VAL A 518 17.19 3.57 36.36
CA VAL A 518 18.44 3.00 36.89
C VAL A 518 18.89 3.79 38.12
N ALA A 519 19.10 3.11 39.25
CA ALA A 519 19.77 3.68 40.40
C ALA A 519 21.29 3.64 40.21
N ILE A 520 21.94 4.75 40.55
CA ILE A 520 23.39 4.95 40.45
C ILE A 520 24.01 4.94 41.85
N GLU A 521 24.95 4.04 42.06
CA GLU A 521 25.80 3.97 43.26
C GLU A 521 27.24 4.31 42.87
N GLU A 522 27.80 5.37 43.45
CA GLU A 522 29.21 5.72 43.29
C GLU A 522 30.02 5.05 44.42
N GLN A 523 30.95 4.16 44.06
CA GLN A 523 31.92 3.59 44.99
C GLN A 523 33.29 4.24 44.76
N GLU A 524 33.88 4.83 45.81
CA GLU A 524 35.26 5.29 45.78
C GLU A 524 36.20 4.08 45.93
N VAL A 525 37.02 3.81 44.91
CA VAL A 525 38.08 2.79 45.01
C VAL A 525 39.40 3.52 45.19
N VAL A 526 40.09 3.23 46.29
CA VAL A 526 41.46 3.69 46.54
C VAL A 526 42.40 2.62 46.00
N GLU A 527 43.04 2.88 44.86
CA GLU A 527 44.11 2.03 44.36
C GLU A 527 45.45 2.48 44.99
N GLU A 528 46.09 1.62 45.77
CA GLU A 528 47.49 1.78 46.19
C GLU A 528 48.42 0.95 45.29
N PRO A 529 49.63 1.44 44.90
CA PRO A 529 50.31 2.64 45.37
C PRO A 529 50.56 3.67 44.24
N GLU A 530 49.51 4.29 43.68
CA GLU A 530 49.59 5.63 43.09
C GLU A 530 48.24 6.31 43.28
N LYS A 531 48.22 7.44 44.00
CA LYS A 531 47.02 8.18 44.46
C LYS A 531 46.16 8.73 43.31
N LYS A 532 45.47 7.88 42.56
CA LYS A 532 44.31 8.26 41.73
C LYS A 532 43.07 7.66 42.35
N LYS A 533 42.23 8.51 42.95
CA LYS A 533 40.88 8.13 43.34
C LYS A 533 40.09 7.85 42.05
N SER A 534 39.78 6.59 41.77
CA SER A 534 38.90 6.24 40.65
C SER A 534 37.49 5.96 41.22
N ARG A 535 36.48 6.56 40.60
CA ARG A 535 35.07 6.32 40.96
C ARG A 535 34.55 5.16 40.11
N LYS A 536 34.21 4.03 40.75
CA LYS A 536 33.46 2.95 40.09
C LYS A 536 31.97 3.23 40.25
N VAL A 537 31.26 3.31 39.13
CA VAL A 537 29.82 3.57 39.10
C VAL A 537 29.07 2.26 38.90
N LYS A 538 28.29 1.83 39.89
CA LYS A 538 27.40 0.68 39.79
C LYS A 538 26.01 1.16 39.39
N ARG A 539 25.41 0.47 38.41
CA ARG A 539 24.07 0.75 37.86
C ARG A 539 23.14 -0.40 38.23
N ILE A 540 22.05 -0.09 38.93
CA ILE A 540 21.04 -1.07 39.35
C ILE A 540 19.76 -0.75 38.57
N ALA A 541 19.32 -1.68 37.71
CA ALA A 541 18.07 -1.53 36.98
C ALA A 541 16.89 -1.57 37.96
N LEU A 542 15.96 -0.63 37.81
CA LEU A 542 14.74 -0.53 38.60
C LEU A 542 13.54 -1.04 37.81
N THR A 543 12.51 -1.49 38.51
CA THR A 543 11.25 -1.89 37.88
C THR A 543 10.41 -0.67 37.55
N VAL A 544 9.88 -0.63 36.33
CA VAL A 544 8.96 0.41 35.85
C VAL A 544 7.63 -0.23 35.49
N GLN A 545 6.55 0.28 36.07
CA GLN A 545 5.19 -0.03 35.67
C GLN A 545 4.62 1.17 34.91
N SER A 546 4.18 0.94 33.68
CA SER A 546 3.64 1.98 32.79
C SER A 546 2.16 1.75 32.58
N ARG A 547 1.36 2.81 32.72
CA ARG A 547 -0.03 2.88 32.28
C ARG A 547 -0.13 3.95 31.20
N THR A 548 -0.02 3.52 29.95
CA THR A 548 -0.12 4.36 28.74
C THR A 548 -1.49 4.23 28.10
N GLY A 549 -1.75 5.02 27.06
CA GLY A 549 -2.89 4.81 26.17
C GLY A 549 -2.77 3.52 25.34
N GLY A 550 -3.83 3.21 24.59
CA GLY A 550 -3.93 2.04 23.72
C GLY A 550 -4.69 0.86 24.33
N LEU A 551 -4.92 -0.16 23.51
CA LEU A 551 -5.55 -1.42 23.90
C LEU A 551 -4.60 -2.24 24.78
N THR A 552 -5.17 -2.91 25.78
CA THR A 552 -4.44 -3.93 26.55
C THR A 552 -4.09 -5.13 25.67
N SER A 553 -3.09 -5.91 26.05
CA SER A 553 -2.72 -7.13 25.31
C SER A 553 -3.90 -8.11 25.13
N LYS A 554 -4.81 -8.15 26.11
CA LYS A 554 -6.02 -8.98 26.05
C LYS A 554 -6.99 -8.45 25.00
N GLU A 555 -7.34 -7.16 25.07
CA GLU A 555 -8.25 -6.53 24.09
C GLU A 555 -7.69 -6.61 22.66
N LEU A 556 -6.36 -6.47 22.51
CA LEU A 556 -5.71 -6.60 21.23
C LEU A 556 -5.84 -8.02 20.66
N MET A 557 -5.61 -9.05 21.49
CA MET A 557 -5.75 -10.45 21.07
C MET A 557 -7.20 -10.78 20.68
N GLU A 558 -8.18 -10.33 21.48
CA GLU A 558 -9.61 -10.50 21.17
C GLU A 558 -9.99 -9.79 19.86
N ALA A 559 -9.46 -8.58 19.62
CA ALA A 559 -9.70 -7.84 18.39
C ALA A 559 -9.06 -8.53 17.16
N GLN A 560 -7.85 -9.06 17.30
CA GLN A 560 -7.15 -9.82 16.24
C GLN A 560 -7.89 -11.11 15.89
N GLU A 561 -8.36 -11.87 16.89
CA GLU A 561 -9.13 -13.09 16.68
C GLU A 561 -10.46 -12.78 15.96
N ALA A 562 -11.18 -11.76 16.42
CA ALA A 562 -12.43 -11.36 15.80
C ALA A 562 -12.24 -10.88 14.34
N GLU A 563 -11.16 -10.14 14.07
CA GLU A 563 -10.81 -9.70 12.72
C GLU A 563 -10.42 -10.88 11.81
N ALA A 564 -9.66 -11.85 12.32
CA ALA A 564 -9.30 -13.06 11.58
C ALA A 564 -10.54 -13.92 11.23
N ASN A 565 -11.49 -14.04 12.17
CA ASN A 565 -12.75 -14.75 11.96
C ASN A 565 -13.61 -14.08 10.87
N MET A 566 -13.73 -12.75 10.88
CA MET A 566 -14.45 -12.02 9.83
C MET A 566 -13.77 -12.19 8.45
N GLN A 567 -12.43 -12.14 8.39
CA GLN A 567 -11.69 -12.37 7.14
C GLN A 567 -11.87 -13.77 6.58
N LEU A 568 -11.90 -14.79 7.45
CA LEU A 568 -12.14 -16.16 7.01
C LEU A 568 -13.54 -16.27 6.39
N LEU A 569 -14.55 -15.66 7.01
CA LEU A 569 -15.91 -15.65 6.50
C LEU A 569 -16.01 -14.91 5.16
N ASP A 570 -15.42 -13.71 5.05
CA ASP A 570 -15.37 -12.96 3.79
C ASP A 570 -14.73 -13.80 2.65
N LYS A 571 -13.62 -14.49 2.95
CA LYS A 571 -12.95 -15.38 1.98
C LYS A 571 -13.83 -16.56 1.57
N MET A 572 -14.54 -17.17 2.52
CA MET A 572 -15.46 -18.27 2.23
C MET A 572 -16.62 -17.81 1.35
N ILE A 573 -17.25 -16.67 1.66
CA ILE A 573 -18.36 -16.10 0.88
C ILE A 573 -17.90 -15.79 -0.54
N LYS A 574 -16.74 -15.13 -0.69
CA LYS A 574 -16.16 -14.85 -2.00
C LYS A 574 -15.87 -16.13 -2.80
N ALA A 575 -15.27 -17.13 -2.15
CA ALA A 575 -14.95 -18.40 -2.80
C ALA A 575 -16.20 -19.19 -3.22
N ASN A 576 -17.29 -19.11 -2.46
CA ASN A 576 -18.58 -19.69 -2.83
C ASN A 576 -19.16 -18.97 -4.06
N ALA A 577 -19.18 -17.63 -4.06
CA ALA A 577 -19.67 -16.83 -5.19
C ALA A 577 -18.86 -17.07 -6.47
N GLU A 578 -17.53 -17.14 -6.38
CA GLU A 578 -16.67 -17.46 -7.53
C GLU A 578 -16.94 -18.86 -8.09
N ALA A 579 -17.20 -19.85 -7.22
CA ALA A 579 -17.52 -21.21 -7.65
C ALA A 579 -18.91 -21.30 -8.31
N MET A 580 -19.90 -20.58 -7.77
CA MET A 580 -21.22 -20.43 -8.38
C MET A 580 -21.11 -19.81 -9.79
N ASN A 581 -20.41 -18.67 -9.90
CA ASN A 581 -20.18 -18.01 -11.19
C ASN A 581 -19.43 -18.91 -12.19
N ALA A 582 -18.47 -19.71 -11.72
CA ALA A 582 -17.74 -20.66 -12.56
C ALA A 582 -18.63 -21.81 -13.07
N LEU A 583 -19.56 -22.30 -12.25
CA LEU A 583 -20.57 -23.27 -12.67
C LEU A 583 -21.53 -22.65 -13.68
N GLU A 584 -22.07 -21.47 -13.39
CA GLU A 584 -22.98 -20.73 -14.28
C GLU A 584 -22.34 -20.48 -15.66
N ALA A 585 -21.11 -19.98 -15.68
CA ALA A 585 -20.34 -19.78 -16.92
C ALA A 585 -20.13 -21.10 -17.68
N THR A 586 -19.96 -22.22 -16.97
CA THR A 586 -19.81 -23.55 -17.58
C THR A 586 -21.11 -24.01 -18.24
N VAL A 587 -22.26 -23.77 -17.61
CA VAL A 587 -23.58 -24.06 -18.17
C VAL A 587 -23.81 -23.27 -19.45
N TYR A 588 -23.57 -21.95 -19.45
CA TYR A 588 -23.72 -21.11 -20.66
C TYR A 588 -22.74 -21.50 -21.76
N LYS A 589 -21.47 -21.77 -21.42
CA LYS A 589 -20.46 -22.25 -22.36
C LYS A 589 -20.95 -23.48 -23.11
N TYR A 590 -21.34 -24.54 -22.40
CA TYR A 590 -21.75 -25.78 -23.07
C TYR A 590 -23.07 -25.66 -23.82
N ARG A 591 -24.00 -24.81 -23.37
CA ARG A 591 -25.23 -24.53 -24.12
C ARG A 591 -24.94 -23.95 -25.51
N SER A 592 -24.03 -22.98 -25.60
CA SER A 592 -23.56 -22.43 -26.89
C SER A 592 -22.77 -23.48 -27.67
N ASP A 593 -21.82 -24.15 -27.03
CA ASP A 593 -20.92 -25.10 -27.69
C ASP A 593 -21.65 -26.28 -28.34
N ILE A 594 -22.69 -26.85 -27.69
CA ILE A 594 -23.49 -27.94 -28.27
C ILE A 594 -24.22 -27.49 -29.54
N SER A 595 -24.65 -26.23 -29.58
CA SER A 595 -25.34 -25.65 -30.73
C SER A 595 -24.37 -25.31 -31.87
N GLU A 596 -23.10 -25.10 -31.53
CA GLU A 596 -22.04 -24.67 -32.44
C GLU A 596 -20.96 -25.76 -32.58
N ARG A 597 -19.79 -25.55 -31.96
CA ARG A 597 -18.56 -26.31 -32.24
C ARG A 597 -18.61 -27.79 -31.84
N LEU A 598 -19.31 -28.13 -30.75
CA LEU A 598 -19.36 -29.50 -30.21
C LEU A 598 -20.52 -30.31 -30.77
N GLY A 599 -21.53 -29.66 -31.37
CA GLY A 599 -22.71 -30.33 -31.91
C GLY A 599 -22.40 -31.52 -32.84
N PRO A 600 -21.46 -31.43 -33.79
CA PRO A 600 -21.10 -32.54 -34.67
C PRO A 600 -20.45 -33.75 -33.97
N PHE A 601 -19.93 -33.57 -32.74
CA PHE A 601 -19.13 -34.57 -32.03
C PHE A 601 -19.93 -35.39 -30.99
N PHE A 602 -21.23 -35.14 -30.91
CA PHE A 602 -22.16 -35.85 -30.05
C PHE A 602 -23.27 -36.56 -30.84
N PRO A 603 -23.69 -37.78 -30.45
CA PRO A 603 -24.88 -38.43 -30.99
C PRO A 603 -26.13 -37.57 -30.80
N GLU A 604 -27.08 -37.61 -31.75
CA GLU A 604 -28.35 -36.88 -31.62
C GLU A 604 -29.13 -37.24 -30.35
N SER A 605 -29.09 -38.51 -29.93
CA SER A 605 -29.73 -39.00 -28.71
C SER A 605 -29.19 -38.39 -27.42
N ASP A 606 -27.98 -37.84 -27.46
CA ASP A 606 -27.32 -37.26 -26.30
C ASP A 606 -27.53 -35.74 -26.25
N LYS A 607 -27.74 -35.09 -27.41
CA LYS A 607 -28.01 -33.65 -27.49
C LYS A 607 -29.26 -33.21 -26.72
N GLU A 608 -30.35 -33.98 -26.82
CA GLU A 608 -31.59 -33.72 -26.09
C GLU A 608 -31.37 -33.85 -24.57
N LYS A 609 -30.69 -34.92 -24.14
CA LYS A 609 -30.34 -35.14 -22.72
C LYS A 609 -29.42 -34.06 -22.16
N PHE A 610 -28.47 -33.57 -22.95
CA PHE A 610 -27.60 -32.47 -22.55
C PHE A 610 -28.36 -31.16 -22.41
N GLY A 611 -29.29 -30.88 -23.32
CA GLY A 611 -30.18 -29.72 -23.22
C GLY A 611 -31.00 -29.73 -21.93
N GLU A 612 -31.58 -30.89 -21.59
CA GLU A 612 -32.31 -31.09 -20.33
C GLU A 612 -31.41 -30.96 -19.10
N ALA A 613 -30.21 -31.56 -19.13
CA ALA A 613 -29.26 -31.49 -18.01
C ALA A 613 -28.77 -30.06 -17.75
N LEU A 614 -28.48 -29.30 -18.81
CA LEU A 614 -28.07 -27.89 -18.68
C LEU A 614 -29.20 -27.01 -18.15
N THR A 615 -30.44 -27.23 -18.60
CA THR A 615 -31.62 -26.53 -18.07
C THR A 615 -31.84 -26.87 -16.60
N THR A 616 -31.75 -28.16 -16.25
CA THR A 616 -31.87 -28.61 -14.85
C THR A 616 -30.79 -27.99 -13.95
N MET A 617 -29.56 -27.85 -14.45
CA MET A 617 -28.47 -27.23 -13.70
C MET A 617 -28.67 -25.73 -13.51
N GLU A 618 -29.19 -25.05 -14.54
CA GLU A 618 -29.56 -23.63 -14.46
C GLU A 618 -30.69 -23.42 -13.44
N ASP A 619 -31.76 -24.21 -13.50
CA ASP A 619 -32.86 -24.16 -12.52
C ASP A 619 -32.34 -24.45 -11.11
N TRP A 620 -31.43 -25.42 -10.96
CA TRP A 620 -30.80 -25.73 -9.68
C TRP A 620 -30.01 -24.54 -9.12
N LEU A 621 -29.29 -23.79 -9.96
CA LEU A 621 -28.57 -22.58 -9.54
C LEU A 621 -29.52 -21.52 -8.99
N TYR A 622 -30.69 -21.32 -9.61
CA TYR A 622 -31.71 -20.38 -9.12
C TYR A 622 -32.28 -20.78 -7.76
N ASP A 623 -32.53 -22.08 -7.55
CA ASP A 623 -33.08 -22.60 -6.30
C ASP A 623 -32.03 -22.73 -5.18
N ASN A 624 -30.73 -22.70 -5.51
CA ASN A 624 -29.63 -23.02 -4.59
C ASN A 624 -28.50 -21.98 -4.63
N ALA A 625 -28.83 -20.70 -4.40
CA ALA A 625 -27.89 -19.58 -4.45
C ALA A 625 -26.89 -19.48 -3.27
N ASP A 626 -27.09 -20.24 -2.18
CA ASP A 626 -26.31 -20.15 -0.93
C ASP A 626 -25.59 -21.45 -0.55
N GLN A 627 -24.99 -22.14 -1.53
CA GLN A 627 -24.26 -23.40 -1.29
C GLN A 627 -22.77 -23.17 -0.99
N GLU A 628 -22.15 -24.17 -0.38
CA GLU A 628 -20.70 -24.18 -0.19
C GLU A 628 -19.96 -24.44 -1.51
N LYS A 629 -18.77 -23.84 -1.67
CA LYS A 629 -17.89 -24.01 -2.83
C LYS A 629 -17.77 -25.47 -3.30
N ALA A 630 -17.62 -26.41 -2.38
CA ALA A 630 -17.46 -27.83 -2.71
C ALA A 630 -18.68 -28.40 -3.47
N VAL A 631 -19.89 -27.91 -3.17
CA VAL A 631 -21.13 -28.32 -3.85
C VAL A 631 -21.13 -27.78 -5.29
N TYR A 632 -20.83 -26.50 -5.48
CA TYR A 632 -20.73 -25.90 -6.81
C TYR A 632 -19.63 -26.57 -7.66
N ASP A 633 -18.46 -26.85 -7.08
CA ASP A 633 -17.36 -27.53 -7.77
C ASP A 633 -17.75 -28.95 -8.18
N ALA A 634 -18.47 -29.70 -7.33
CA ALA A 634 -18.95 -31.04 -7.65
C ALA A 634 -19.93 -31.00 -8.82
N LYS A 635 -20.91 -30.08 -8.80
CA LYS A 635 -21.85 -29.87 -9.90
C LYS A 635 -21.17 -29.43 -11.19
N ARG A 636 -20.16 -28.56 -11.09
CA ARG A 636 -19.34 -28.15 -12.23
C ARG A 636 -18.58 -29.33 -12.81
N LYS A 637 -18.03 -30.18 -11.96
CA LYS A 637 -17.34 -31.40 -12.39
C LYS A 637 -18.31 -32.37 -13.09
N GLU A 638 -19.53 -32.55 -12.58
CA GLU A 638 -20.57 -33.35 -13.25
C GLU A 638 -20.80 -32.86 -14.69
N MET A 639 -20.88 -31.55 -14.91
CA MET A 639 -21.02 -30.97 -16.25
C MET A 639 -19.77 -31.20 -17.10
N LEU A 640 -18.57 -30.91 -16.58
CA LEU A 640 -17.31 -31.12 -17.31
C LEU A 640 -17.14 -32.58 -17.75
N ASP A 641 -17.40 -33.54 -16.86
CA ASP A 641 -17.27 -34.97 -17.14
C ASP A 641 -18.29 -35.42 -18.21
N MET A 642 -19.49 -34.82 -18.22
CA MET A 642 -20.53 -35.09 -19.23
C MET A 642 -20.10 -34.66 -20.64
N PHE A 643 -19.45 -33.50 -20.76
CA PHE A 643 -19.05 -32.94 -22.05
C PHE A 643 -17.63 -33.32 -22.50
N ALA A 644 -16.80 -33.87 -21.59
CA ALA A 644 -15.41 -34.25 -21.86
C ALA A 644 -15.25 -35.14 -23.11
N PRO A 645 -16.10 -36.17 -23.38
CA PRO A 645 -15.94 -36.98 -24.58
C PRO A 645 -16.06 -36.19 -25.88
N GLY A 646 -16.97 -35.21 -25.95
CA GLY A 646 -17.12 -34.36 -27.13
C GLY A 646 -16.01 -33.33 -27.27
N GLU A 647 -15.53 -32.77 -26.15
CA GLU A 647 -14.35 -31.90 -26.18
C GLU A 647 -13.09 -32.63 -26.64
N GLU A 648 -12.88 -33.87 -26.20
CA GLU A 648 -11.75 -34.70 -26.66
C GLU A 648 -11.86 -34.99 -28.16
N ARG A 649 -13.05 -35.37 -28.67
CA ARG A 649 -13.28 -35.60 -30.12
C ARG A 649 -13.02 -34.34 -30.94
N TYR A 650 -13.54 -33.21 -30.47
CA TYR A 650 -13.34 -31.90 -31.11
C TYR A 650 -11.86 -31.53 -31.18
N LEU A 651 -11.14 -31.63 -30.05
CA LEU A 651 -9.73 -31.30 -29.99
C LEU A 651 -8.88 -32.20 -30.90
N GLU A 652 -9.17 -33.50 -30.93
CA GLU A 652 -8.54 -34.43 -31.86
C GLU A 652 -8.86 -34.06 -33.32
N ALA A 653 -10.08 -33.64 -33.65
CA ALA A 653 -10.42 -33.21 -35.00
C ALA A 653 -9.67 -31.94 -35.45
N GLU A 654 -9.49 -30.97 -34.55
CA GLU A 654 -8.76 -29.73 -34.82
C GLU A 654 -7.25 -29.95 -34.96
N THR A 655 -6.66 -30.82 -34.14
CA THR A 655 -5.19 -30.99 -34.06
C THR A 655 -4.63 -32.04 -35.02
N ARG A 656 -5.43 -33.02 -35.44
CA ARG A 656 -4.98 -34.10 -36.35
C ARG A 656 -4.49 -33.61 -37.72
N PRO A 657 -5.14 -32.64 -38.41
CA PRO A 657 -4.67 -32.15 -39.71
C PRO A 657 -3.22 -31.64 -39.67
N ASP A 658 -2.85 -30.91 -38.62
CA ASP A 658 -1.49 -30.40 -38.44
C ASP A 658 -0.48 -31.52 -38.18
N ALA A 659 -0.86 -32.51 -37.36
CA ALA A 659 -0.01 -33.68 -37.11
C ALA A 659 0.23 -34.50 -38.40
N PHE A 660 -0.80 -34.64 -39.24
CA PHE A 660 -0.66 -35.27 -40.55
C PHE A 660 0.21 -34.43 -41.49
N ALA A 661 0.03 -33.12 -41.54
CA ALA A 661 0.86 -32.23 -42.36
C ALA A 661 2.34 -32.30 -41.96
N GLU A 662 2.64 -32.39 -40.66
CA GLU A 662 4.00 -32.59 -40.15
C GLU A 662 4.59 -33.93 -40.61
N LEU A 663 3.82 -35.01 -40.49
CA LEU A 663 4.24 -36.34 -40.95
C LEU A 663 4.46 -36.36 -42.47
N GLU A 664 3.55 -35.78 -43.25
CA GLU A 664 3.65 -35.67 -44.71
C GLU A 664 4.88 -34.87 -45.13
N LYS A 665 5.16 -33.75 -44.45
CA LYS A 665 6.36 -32.95 -44.68
C LYS A 665 7.64 -33.74 -44.37
N ALA A 666 7.67 -34.48 -43.27
CA ALA A 666 8.81 -35.34 -42.91
C ALA A 666 9.01 -36.45 -43.95
N ILE A 667 7.93 -37.13 -44.36
CA ILE A 667 7.95 -38.16 -45.40
C ILE A 667 8.50 -37.58 -46.71
N ALA A 668 7.98 -36.42 -47.16
CA ALA A 668 8.42 -35.79 -48.40
C ALA A 668 9.90 -35.38 -48.35
N ALA A 669 10.36 -34.81 -47.24
CA ALA A 669 11.76 -34.41 -47.07
C ALA A 669 12.72 -35.62 -47.14
N PHE A 670 12.41 -36.71 -46.43
CA PHE A 670 13.28 -37.89 -46.40
C PHE A 670 13.17 -38.74 -47.67
N ALA A 671 11.98 -38.80 -48.30
CA ALA A 671 11.81 -39.42 -49.62
C ALA A 671 12.60 -38.68 -50.71
N GLY A 672 12.56 -37.34 -50.69
CA GLY A 672 13.34 -36.50 -51.59
C GLY A 672 14.84 -36.67 -51.37
N PHE A 673 15.29 -36.75 -50.11
CA PHE A 673 16.68 -37.05 -49.77
C PHE A 673 17.13 -38.44 -50.27
N ALA A 674 16.32 -39.48 -50.03
CA ALA A 674 16.66 -40.84 -50.43
C ALA A 674 16.81 -40.98 -51.96
N SER A 675 15.96 -40.30 -52.72
CA SER A 675 15.98 -40.28 -54.19
C SER A 675 16.92 -39.21 -54.80
N SER A 676 17.53 -38.34 -53.98
CA SER A 676 18.36 -37.24 -54.47
C SER A 676 19.70 -37.73 -55.03
N THR A 677 20.07 -37.18 -56.18
CA THR A 677 21.37 -37.33 -56.84
C THR A 677 22.31 -36.15 -56.59
N ASP A 678 21.97 -35.24 -55.67
CA ASP A 678 22.80 -34.06 -55.40
C ASP A 678 24.19 -34.44 -54.88
N GLU A 679 25.21 -33.72 -55.35
CA GLU A 679 26.61 -33.88 -54.92
C GLU A 679 26.81 -33.72 -53.41
N GLN A 680 25.91 -33.01 -52.73
CA GLN A 680 25.97 -32.83 -51.28
C GLN A 680 25.74 -34.13 -50.50
N TYR A 681 25.08 -35.13 -51.09
CA TYR A 681 24.76 -36.42 -50.47
C TYR A 681 25.52 -37.60 -51.11
N ALA A 682 26.48 -37.34 -52.00
CA ALA A 682 27.22 -38.36 -52.74
C ALA A 682 28.09 -39.30 -51.86
N HIS A 683 28.43 -38.87 -50.65
CA HIS A 683 29.22 -39.63 -49.67
C HIS A 683 28.38 -40.56 -48.78
N ILE A 684 27.06 -40.51 -48.88
CA ILE A 684 26.14 -41.37 -48.12
C ILE A 684 25.97 -42.68 -48.89
N SER A 685 26.13 -43.83 -48.21
CA SER A 685 26.14 -45.11 -48.90
C SER A 685 24.76 -45.49 -49.43
N ALA A 686 24.73 -46.34 -50.47
CA ALA A 686 23.48 -46.88 -51.01
C ALA A 686 22.66 -47.64 -49.94
N GLU A 687 23.35 -48.35 -49.03
CA GLU A 687 22.70 -49.05 -47.90
C GLU A 687 22.07 -48.08 -46.89
N GLU A 688 22.71 -46.93 -46.63
CA GLU A 688 22.17 -45.89 -45.75
C GLU A 688 20.95 -45.20 -46.36
N LYS A 689 20.97 -44.94 -47.68
CA LYS A 689 19.79 -44.44 -48.42
C LYS A 689 18.65 -45.46 -48.43
N GLN A 690 18.93 -46.75 -48.65
CA GLN A 690 17.91 -47.82 -48.57
C GLN A 690 17.28 -47.94 -47.19
N LYS A 691 18.03 -47.72 -46.10
CA LYS A 691 17.46 -47.67 -44.74
C LYS A 691 16.47 -46.52 -44.59
N VAL A 692 16.79 -45.34 -45.13
CA VAL A 692 15.86 -44.20 -45.13
C VAL A 692 14.62 -44.49 -45.99
N GLU A 693 14.78 -45.12 -47.16
CA GLU A 693 13.63 -45.55 -47.99
C GLU A 693 12.71 -46.52 -47.23
N ALA A 694 13.27 -47.47 -46.48
CA ALA A 694 12.49 -48.42 -45.68
C ALA A 694 11.70 -47.73 -44.56
N GLU A 695 12.31 -46.78 -43.84
CA GLU A 695 11.64 -46.00 -42.80
C GLU A 695 10.54 -45.08 -43.37
N VAL A 696 10.81 -44.45 -44.52
CA VAL A 696 9.82 -43.65 -45.26
C VAL A 696 8.64 -44.52 -45.70
N ALA A 697 8.88 -45.70 -46.26
CA ALA A 697 7.83 -46.63 -46.67
C ALA A 697 6.97 -47.09 -45.48
N GLN A 698 7.57 -47.36 -44.32
CA GLN A 698 6.84 -47.66 -43.09
C GLN A 698 6.00 -46.48 -42.60
N ALA A 699 6.51 -45.25 -42.70
CA ALA A 699 5.76 -44.05 -42.33
C ALA A 699 4.61 -43.76 -43.30
N GLN A 700 4.80 -43.98 -44.60
CA GLN A 700 3.74 -43.89 -45.63
C GLN A 700 2.64 -44.93 -45.44
N ALA A 701 3.02 -46.17 -45.10
CA ALA A 701 2.06 -47.22 -44.78
C ALA A 701 1.23 -46.87 -43.54
N PHE A 702 1.87 -46.40 -42.46
CA PHE A 702 1.17 -45.91 -41.27
C PHE A 702 0.24 -44.74 -41.60
N HIS A 703 0.70 -43.74 -42.37
CA HIS A 703 -0.11 -42.60 -42.76
C HIS A 703 -1.37 -43.04 -43.51
N SER A 704 -1.21 -43.91 -44.51
CA SER A 704 -2.32 -44.41 -45.34
C SER A 704 -3.31 -45.24 -44.51
N GLU A 705 -2.81 -46.12 -43.65
CA GLU A 705 -3.63 -46.96 -42.77
C GLU A 705 -4.38 -46.12 -41.72
N ALA A 706 -3.70 -45.16 -41.09
CA ALA A 706 -4.30 -44.25 -40.13
C ALA A 706 -5.38 -43.39 -40.80
N LYS A 707 -5.09 -42.79 -41.95
CA LYS A 707 -6.04 -41.97 -42.70
C LYS A 707 -7.28 -42.76 -43.13
N ALA A 708 -7.09 -43.98 -43.65
CA ALA A 708 -8.20 -44.86 -44.01
C ALA A 708 -9.10 -45.23 -42.80
N LYS A 709 -8.50 -45.52 -41.64
CA LYS A 709 -9.25 -45.79 -40.40
C LYS A 709 -10.04 -44.57 -39.91
N LEU A 710 -9.48 -43.36 -40.06
CA LEU A 710 -10.09 -42.13 -39.60
C LEU A 710 -11.18 -41.61 -40.54
N ASP A 711 -11.00 -41.72 -41.85
CA ASP A 711 -12.00 -41.29 -42.85
C ASP A 711 -13.29 -42.12 -42.78
N ALA A 712 -13.20 -43.36 -42.28
CA ALA A 712 -14.34 -44.27 -42.10
C ALA A 712 -15.07 -44.07 -40.76
N LEU A 713 -14.57 -43.23 -39.84
CA LEU A 713 -15.09 -43.11 -38.48
C LEU A 713 -16.07 -41.93 -38.35
N PRO A 714 -17.25 -42.12 -37.72
CA PRO A 714 -18.12 -41.00 -37.37
C PRO A 714 -17.44 -40.00 -36.41
N ALA A 715 -17.73 -38.71 -36.55
CA ALA A 715 -17.23 -37.66 -35.64
C ALA A 715 -17.66 -37.85 -34.17
N THR A 716 -18.66 -38.70 -33.92
CA THR A 716 -19.19 -39.04 -32.60
C THR A 716 -18.47 -40.19 -31.91
N GLU A 717 -17.45 -40.79 -32.54
CA GLU A 717 -16.66 -41.88 -31.95
C GLU A 717 -15.23 -41.41 -31.63
N MET A 718 -14.62 -42.07 -30.65
CA MET A 718 -13.23 -41.78 -30.30
C MET A 718 -12.30 -42.26 -31.42
N PRO A 719 -11.41 -41.41 -31.94
CA PRO A 719 -10.52 -41.80 -33.01
C PRO A 719 -9.55 -42.88 -32.54
N PRO A 720 -9.40 -44.01 -33.28
CA PRO A 720 -8.48 -45.08 -32.93
C PRO A 720 -7.00 -44.70 -33.10
N VAL A 721 -6.72 -43.58 -33.80
CA VAL A 721 -5.39 -43.00 -33.95
C VAL A 721 -5.48 -41.52 -33.57
N LYS A 722 -4.73 -41.11 -32.54
CA LYS A 722 -4.73 -39.74 -32.03
C LYS A 722 -3.67 -38.88 -32.71
N ALA A 723 -3.81 -37.56 -32.63
CA ALA A 723 -2.80 -36.61 -33.12
C ALA A 723 -1.41 -36.90 -32.53
N ALA A 724 -1.34 -37.25 -31.24
CA ALA A 724 -0.10 -37.61 -30.55
C ALA A 724 0.60 -38.83 -31.16
N ASP A 725 -0.15 -39.84 -31.62
CA ASP A 725 0.42 -41.04 -32.25
C ASP A 725 1.05 -40.69 -33.61
N ILE A 726 0.42 -39.79 -34.36
CA ILE A 726 0.88 -39.32 -35.67
C ILE A 726 2.15 -38.47 -35.51
N SER A 727 2.15 -37.52 -34.58
CA SER A 727 3.33 -36.71 -34.26
C SER A 727 4.49 -37.58 -33.74
N ALA A 728 4.20 -38.59 -32.90
CA ALA A 728 5.21 -39.55 -32.46
C ALA A 728 5.82 -40.32 -33.64
N LYS A 729 5.01 -40.68 -34.65
CA LYS A 729 5.51 -41.33 -35.87
C LYS A 729 6.39 -40.38 -36.70
N ALA A 730 6.01 -39.11 -36.84
CA ALA A 730 6.82 -38.09 -37.54
C ALA A 730 8.17 -37.85 -36.84
N ALA A 731 8.16 -37.78 -35.51
CA ALA A 731 9.37 -37.66 -34.69
C ALA A 731 10.26 -38.90 -34.79
N ALA A 732 9.68 -40.11 -34.80
CA ALA A 732 10.41 -41.36 -34.98
C ALA A 732 11.09 -41.43 -36.36
N LEU A 733 10.37 -41.07 -37.43
CA LEU A 733 10.91 -40.99 -38.79
C LEU A 733 12.08 -39.99 -38.85
N THR A 734 11.90 -38.80 -38.26
CA THR A 734 12.93 -37.77 -38.20
C THR A 734 14.15 -38.23 -37.42
N LYS A 735 13.95 -38.89 -36.27
CA LYS A 735 15.05 -39.42 -35.44
C LYS A 735 15.86 -40.50 -36.17
N ALA A 736 15.20 -41.34 -36.95
CA ALA A 736 15.86 -42.40 -37.72
C ALA A 736 16.62 -41.85 -38.95
N CYS A 737 16.02 -40.90 -39.68
CA CYS A 737 16.53 -40.49 -40.98
C CYS A 737 17.44 -39.26 -40.93
N LYS A 738 17.22 -38.33 -40.00
CA LYS A 738 17.99 -37.07 -39.91
C LYS A 738 19.49 -37.28 -39.69
N PRO A 739 19.97 -38.20 -38.81
CA PRO A 739 21.41 -38.43 -38.63
C PRO A 739 22.11 -38.94 -39.90
N ILE A 740 21.38 -39.70 -40.73
CA ILE A 740 21.88 -40.20 -42.01
C ILE A 740 21.95 -39.04 -43.01
N MET A 741 20.86 -38.26 -43.13
CA MET A 741 20.77 -37.10 -44.02
C MET A 741 21.81 -36.00 -43.68
N SER A 742 22.13 -35.81 -42.40
CA SER A 742 23.08 -34.78 -41.93
C SER A 742 24.50 -35.29 -41.73
N LYS A 743 24.83 -36.50 -42.22
CA LYS A 743 26.18 -37.07 -42.09
C LYS A 743 27.18 -36.19 -42.86
N PRO A 744 28.29 -35.72 -42.26
CA PRO A 744 29.24 -34.85 -42.93
C PRO A 744 30.09 -35.60 -43.98
N LYS A 745 30.55 -34.88 -45.01
CA LYS A 745 31.46 -35.42 -46.03
C LYS A 745 32.80 -35.86 -45.38
N PRO A 746 33.38 -37.02 -45.77
CA PRO A 746 34.71 -37.42 -45.32
C PRO A 746 35.75 -36.37 -45.76
N LEU A 747 36.64 -35.98 -44.85
CA LEU A 747 37.78 -35.12 -45.19
C LEU A 747 38.71 -35.84 -46.18
N PRO A 748 39.28 -35.15 -47.18
CA PRO A 748 40.17 -35.77 -48.16
C PRO A 748 41.43 -36.36 -47.50
N PRO A 749 41.97 -37.48 -48.01
CA PRO A 749 43.13 -38.15 -47.43
C PRO A 749 44.39 -37.27 -47.54
N LYS A 750 45.18 -37.24 -46.46
CA LYS A 750 46.48 -36.57 -46.37
C LYS A 750 47.51 -37.33 -47.25
N PRO A 751 48.22 -36.69 -48.20
CA PRO A 751 49.21 -37.38 -49.03
C PRO A 751 50.44 -37.83 -48.22
N GLU A 752 50.97 -39.01 -48.58
CA GLU A 752 52.21 -39.59 -48.02
C GLU A 752 53.42 -38.66 -48.23
N PRO A 753 54.33 -38.52 -47.25
CA PRO A 753 55.60 -37.84 -47.48
C PRO A 753 56.62 -38.79 -48.12
N ALA A 754 57.15 -38.42 -49.28
CA ALA A 754 58.39 -38.95 -49.82
C ALA A 754 59.57 -38.55 -48.93
N ALA A 755 60.47 -39.50 -48.68
CA ALA A 755 61.67 -39.30 -47.90
C ALA A 755 62.79 -38.65 -48.74
N ASP A 756 63.57 -37.85 -48.00
CA ASP A 756 64.95 -37.45 -48.19
C ASP A 756 65.27 -36.40 -49.28
N ALA A 757 66.08 -35.37 -49.01
CA ALA A 757 67.06 -35.23 -47.94
C ALA A 757 67.29 -33.77 -47.54
N PRO A 758 67.65 -33.50 -46.27
CA PRO A 758 68.12 -32.21 -45.75
C PRO A 758 69.64 -32.06 -46.08
N PRO A 759 70.43 -31.05 -45.61
CA PRO A 759 70.21 -30.15 -44.47
C PRO A 759 70.85 -28.73 -44.64
N ALA A 760 71.01 -28.04 -43.51
CA ALA A 760 71.83 -26.84 -43.22
C ALA A 760 71.05 -25.52 -43.22
N GLU A 761 70.73 -24.92 -42.05
CA GLU A 761 71.62 -24.20 -41.10
C GLU A 761 71.90 -22.72 -41.54
N PRO A 762 72.46 -21.80 -40.72
CA PRO A 762 71.79 -21.12 -39.60
C PRO A 762 72.11 -19.60 -39.56
N ALA A 763 71.20 -18.73 -39.10
CA ALA A 763 71.53 -17.34 -38.71
C ALA A 763 70.37 -16.74 -37.89
N THR A 764 70.52 -16.20 -36.67
CA THR A 764 71.18 -14.96 -36.22
C THR A 764 70.56 -13.65 -36.74
N PRO A 765 70.61 -12.55 -35.93
CA PRO A 765 69.42 -11.71 -35.71
C PRO A 765 69.55 -10.24 -36.15
N SER A 766 68.38 -9.59 -36.27
CA SER A 766 68.08 -8.15 -36.25
C SER A 766 68.65 -7.19 -37.32
N GLU A 767 67.78 -6.23 -37.67
CA GLU A 767 67.99 -4.87 -38.23
C GLU A 767 67.98 -4.64 -39.75
N GLY A 768 67.05 -3.79 -40.18
CA GLY A 768 67.35 -2.65 -41.08
C GLY A 768 66.63 -2.57 -42.44
N ALA A 769 65.60 -1.69 -42.51
CA ALA A 769 65.08 -0.89 -43.65
C ALA A 769 64.99 -1.49 -45.07
N GLY A 770 63.94 -1.32 -45.88
CA GLY A 770 62.69 -0.58 -45.83
C GLY A 770 62.13 -0.57 -47.26
N ASP A 771 60.82 -0.70 -47.44
CA ASP A 771 59.97 0.27 -48.15
C ASP A 771 58.50 -0.16 -48.00
N SER A 772 57.64 0.78 -48.33
CA SER A 772 56.23 0.96 -47.96
C SER A 772 55.27 0.26 -48.98
N PRO A 773 53.96 0.56 -49.03
CA PRO A 773 52.85 -0.20 -48.40
C PRO A 773 51.72 -0.41 -49.47
N PRO A 774 50.39 -0.31 -49.22
CA PRO A 774 49.53 -0.55 -48.04
C PRO A 774 48.37 -1.54 -48.37
N ASP A 775 47.43 -1.94 -47.50
CA ASP A 775 47.29 -2.04 -46.04
C ASP A 775 45.88 -2.62 -45.73
N GLU A 776 45.79 -3.33 -44.59
CA GLU A 776 44.66 -3.51 -43.64
C GLU A 776 43.22 -3.82 -44.10
N GLY A 777 42.37 -4.55 -43.34
CA GLY A 777 42.43 -5.03 -41.97
C GLY A 777 41.04 -5.49 -41.51
N ALA A 778 41.01 -6.31 -40.44
CA ALA A 778 39.86 -6.47 -39.56
C ALA A 778 39.86 -5.32 -38.54
N ASP A 779 38.70 -4.79 -38.12
CA ASP A 779 38.27 -4.79 -36.72
C ASP A 779 36.87 -4.19 -36.53
N ALA A 780 36.29 -4.50 -35.37
CA ALA A 780 35.02 -4.04 -34.84
C ALA A 780 34.92 -2.52 -34.61
N ALA A 781 33.70 -1.95 -34.71
CA ALA A 781 33.20 -0.88 -33.82
C ALA A 781 31.77 -0.41 -34.17
N GLU A 782 30.99 -0.20 -33.11
CA GLU A 782 29.97 0.85 -32.86
C GLU A 782 28.88 1.25 -33.90
N ALA A 783 27.62 1.14 -33.44
CA ALA A 783 26.42 1.99 -33.60
C ALA A 783 26.42 3.10 -34.67
N PRO A 784 25.29 3.43 -35.38
CA PRO A 784 24.09 3.97 -34.71
C PRO A 784 22.69 3.83 -35.40
N LYS A 785 21.67 4.18 -34.61
CA LYS A 785 20.35 4.83 -34.89
C LYS A 785 19.73 4.90 -36.31
N LYS A 786 18.40 4.67 -36.30
CA LYS A 786 17.29 5.41 -36.98
C LYS A 786 17.21 5.30 -38.53
N ASP A 787 16.06 5.24 -39.20
CA ASP A 787 14.74 5.85 -38.99
C ASP A 787 13.61 4.98 -39.59
N ASP A 788 12.40 5.23 -39.08
CA ASP A 788 11.08 5.27 -39.72
C ASP A 788 10.87 4.66 -41.12
N MET A 789 9.81 3.84 -41.25
CA MET A 789 8.79 4.08 -42.28
C MET A 789 7.45 3.45 -41.90
N GLU A 790 6.44 4.31 -41.90
CA GLU A 790 5.00 4.05 -41.82
C GLU A 790 4.48 3.22 -43.02
N VAL A 791 3.16 2.98 -42.96
CA VAL A 791 2.20 2.54 -44.00
C VAL A 791 2.00 1.01 -43.98
N GLU A 792 0.86 0.46 -43.58
CA GLU A 792 -0.55 0.90 -43.60
C GLU A 792 -1.36 0.23 -42.48
#